data_AF-A0A819RVX9-F1
#
_entry.id   AF-A0A819RVX9-F1
#
_cell.length_a   1.000
_cell.length_b   1.000
_cell.length_c   1.000
_cell.angle_alpha   90.00
_cell.angle_beta   90.00
_cell.angle_gamma   90.00
#
_symmetry.space_group_name_H-M   'P 1'
#
loop_
_entity.id
_entity.type
_entity.pdbx_description
1 polymer ?
#
loop_
_entity_poly.entity_id
_entity_poly.type
_entity_poly.pdbx_seq_one_letter_code
_entity_poly.pdbx_strand_id
1 'polypeptide(L)'
;MTNDYHQIYNDRGSYTPCFEKKLIEEKREDGYWIEAFQIDNQSSIGLVAYGLGQGQVNFYPNPCTTVELGKAIPIQKLAGPVAMDQADITGNGLNDIIICYQYGNTMKDCDPEGGKIVWLENSEQKNDRNLWTSHYIGKSIAMHRLKVGHFTQTERWEIIGLPIVGKPFDLLSPVPVLLFRQPDDALNAEEWPCEIINEQFFHLIHDAKKCNANKLDNLLIASREGINWLYFNEKNQKWAIENIGEGEQGEKQQTPYYGSGCVDAGKVGNDSLAYIATVEPFHGNVVAVYVKDTKNSLKNIQWKRYVLDVYGYPNVHGEGPAHHVVCADFDKDGDDEFLVALRGPSPNQGVYYYKPIDLSRGLFAKWKVSEDSAARIAIADFNNNGLLDFATIGYYVPGYYTAENPSISIYYNRFANKNAQGTKEIQVTKQNNELLFKVPRPNKALQYEMMPFMTVGDISLSLEVIPPNSLRQIDKNTYIKVLSGIIMWTSSSTELSKTVNHSRTFVCEPKTVSSLAICSNENVITTGNEGALLIVLKINETMDTIPRFDSIEKVTIENVLPEFCSEEVRKLSFQFIRCNKYDWGKEKFKDHECYDMKGFDIKFADNDEHLCYIQLWAAEQGINCVVHNHSDAFFCEVNACIVNGTGKGGMQYLISSKENYDPLTTLESQFQKLEIPSLYEHGPLWDIDAQKKPVLREDGTVVYPWHKWQSNTDDSSVKSFDIWMAFQFNAHLSAIP
;
A
#
# COMPACT_ATOMS: atom_id res chain seq x y z
N MET A 1 42.00 -3.95 5.30
CA MET A 1 41.04 -3.05 5.98
C MET A 1 39.62 -3.24 5.43
N THR A 2 39.18 -4.49 5.24
CA THR A 2 37.92 -4.85 4.57
C THR A 2 36.99 -5.69 5.44
N ASN A 3 37.41 -6.06 6.65
CA ASN A 3 36.63 -6.95 7.53
C ASN A 3 35.77 -6.21 8.57
N ASP A 4 36.04 -4.94 8.88
CA ASP A 4 35.27 -4.19 9.89
C ASP A 4 33.96 -3.60 9.35
N TYR A 5 33.81 -3.49 8.03
CA TYR A 5 32.57 -2.97 7.41
C TYR A 5 31.40 -3.97 7.51
N HIS A 6 31.67 -5.27 7.46
CA HIS A 6 30.62 -6.28 7.58
C HIS A 6 30.07 -6.41 9.00
N GLN A 7 30.83 -6.03 10.03
CA GLN A 7 30.43 -6.23 11.42
C GLN A 7 29.48 -5.13 11.92
N ILE A 8 29.67 -3.88 11.47
CA ILE A 8 28.76 -2.76 11.81
C ILE A 8 27.41 -2.89 11.09
N TYR A 9 27.38 -3.52 9.91
CA TYR A 9 26.14 -3.77 9.15
C TYR A 9 25.18 -4.77 9.81
N ASN A 10 25.69 -5.65 10.69
CA ASN A 10 24.88 -6.71 11.30
C ASN A 10 24.19 -6.29 12.60
N ASP A 11 24.71 -5.30 13.33
CA ASP A 11 24.19 -4.93 14.66
C ASP A 11 22.99 -3.97 14.62
N ARG A 12 22.65 -3.40 13.45
CA ARG A 12 21.49 -2.49 13.28
C ARG A 12 20.40 -3.00 12.32
N GLY A 13 20.46 -4.26 11.88
CA GLY A 13 19.44 -4.85 11.01
C GLY A 13 19.28 -4.10 9.68
N SER A 14 20.29 -4.15 8.81
CA SER A 14 20.20 -3.56 7.47
C SER A 14 19.28 -4.39 6.56
N TYR A 15 18.06 -3.92 6.31
CA TYR A 15 17.18 -4.43 5.27
C TYR A 15 17.37 -3.63 3.97
N THR A 16 17.39 -4.30 2.83
CA THR A 16 17.25 -3.63 1.53
C THR A 16 15.87 -2.98 1.47
N PRO A 17 15.76 -1.66 1.21
CA PRO A 17 14.47 -0.99 1.10
C PRO A 17 13.64 -1.64 -0.03
N CYS A 18 12.37 -1.91 0.26
CA CYS A 18 11.44 -2.52 -0.68
C CYS A 18 10.11 -1.77 -0.64
N PHE A 19 9.72 -1.24 -1.80
CA PHE A 19 8.46 -0.55 -1.96
C PHE A 19 7.63 -1.19 -3.08
N GLU A 20 6.35 -1.47 -2.79
CA GLU A 20 5.40 -2.02 -3.75
C GLU A 20 4.74 -0.90 -4.54
N LYS A 21 4.95 -0.87 -5.85
CA LYS A 21 4.35 0.13 -6.74
C LYS A 21 2.88 -0.16 -6.98
N LYS A 22 2.04 0.86 -6.78
CA LYS A 22 0.65 0.93 -7.22
C LYS A 22 0.48 2.10 -8.17
N LEU A 23 0.17 1.79 -9.43
CA LEU A 23 -0.18 2.78 -10.44
C LEU A 23 -1.55 3.40 -10.12
N ILE A 24 -1.62 4.74 -10.10
CA ILE A 24 -2.84 5.51 -9.85
C ILE A 24 -3.42 6.07 -11.15
N GLU A 25 -2.56 6.65 -11.99
CA GLU A 25 -2.91 7.16 -13.31
C GLU A 25 -1.72 6.99 -14.25
N GLU A 26 -1.95 6.49 -15.46
CA GLU A 26 -0.94 6.36 -16.51
C GLU A 26 -1.17 7.32 -17.68
N LYS A 27 -0.12 7.52 -18.48
CA LYS A 27 -0.19 8.25 -19.77
C LYS A 27 -0.80 9.64 -19.64
N ARG A 28 -0.42 10.36 -18.59
CA ARG A 28 -0.82 11.75 -18.45
C ARG A 28 -0.28 12.58 -19.61
N GLU A 29 -0.97 13.67 -19.93
CA GLU A 29 -0.50 14.64 -20.92
C GLU A 29 0.53 15.63 -20.33
N ASP A 30 0.67 15.66 -19.00
CA ASP A 30 1.63 16.46 -18.27
C ASP A 30 1.91 15.92 -16.84
N GLY A 31 2.88 16.52 -16.14
CA GLY A 31 3.14 16.20 -14.74
C GLY A 31 4.24 17.04 -14.11
N TYR A 32 3.99 17.57 -12.91
CA TYR A 32 4.93 18.43 -12.20
C TYR A 32 4.82 18.33 -10.67
N TRP A 33 3.61 18.46 -10.13
CA TRP A 33 3.38 18.51 -8.68
C TRP A 33 2.56 17.33 -8.20
N ILE A 34 2.91 16.84 -7.01
CA ILE A 34 2.18 15.85 -6.25
C ILE A 34 2.35 16.16 -4.75
N GLU A 35 1.27 16.10 -4.00
CA GLU A 35 1.25 16.38 -2.56
C GLU A 35 0.29 15.41 -1.86
N ALA A 36 0.63 14.97 -0.64
CA ALA A 36 -0.29 14.20 0.19
C ALA A 36 -1.36 15.14 0.77
N PHE A 37 -2.63 14.76 0.64
CA PHE A 37 -3.73 15.64 0.98
C PHE A 37 -4.87 14.87 1.65
N GLN A 38 -5.32 15.37 2.80
CA GLN A 38 -6.49 14.86 3.48
C GLN A 38 -7.68 15.75 3.13
N ILE A 39 -8.61 15.20 2.34
CA ILE A 39 -9.79 15.95 1.86
C ILE A 39 -10.82 16.18 2.96
N ASP A 40 -10.96 15.24 3.88
CA ASP A 40 -11.85 15.31 5.03
C ASP A 40 -11.34 14.44 6.19
N ASN A 41 -11.92 14.62 7.39
CA ASN A 41 -11.51 13.94 8.62
C ASN A 41 -11.84 12.43 8.66
N GLN A 42 -12.66 11.92 7.74
CA GLN A 42 -13.09 10.51 7.69
C GLN A 42 -12.32 9.72 6.62
N SER A 43 -11.86 10.40 5.57
CA SER A 43 -11.14 9.82 4.44
C SER A 43 -9.68 9.55 4.79
N SER A 44 -9.13 8.47 4.23
CA SER A 44 -7.69 8.25 4.22
C SER A 44 -6.98 9.27 3.34
N ILE A 45 -5.71 9.55 3.67
CA ILE A 45 -4.88 10.53 2.96
C ILE A 45 -4.80 10.14 1.48
N GLY A 46 -5.25 11.03 0.59
CA GLY A 46 -5.14 10.90 -0.85
C GLY A 46 -4.00 11.75 -1.41
N LEU A 47 -4.09 12.07 -2.70
CA LEU A 47 -3.08 12.87 -3.40
C LEU A 47 -3.73 14.05 -4.12
N VAL A 48 -3.11 15.23 -4.08
CA VAL A 48 -3.37 16.29 -5.06
C VAL A 48 -2.24 16.27 -6.08
N ALA A 49 -2.57 16.24 -7.36
CA ALA A 49 -1.56 16.19 -8.42
C ALA A 49 -1.98 16.94 -9.69
N TYR A 50 -1.00 17.50 -10.39
CA TYR A 50 -1.19 18.27 -11.62
C TYR A 50 0.11 18.50 -12.39
N GLY A 51 0.00 18.95 -13.63
CA GLY A 51 1.09 19.54 -14.41
C GLY A 51 0.78 20.96 -14.87
N LEU A 52 1.81 21.63 -15.41
CA LEU A 52 1.72 23.04 -15.84
C LEU A 52 0.84 23.21 -17.09
N GLY A 53 0.87 22.24 -18.00
CA GLY A 53 0.30 22.37 -19.34
C GLY A 53 -1.22 22.28 -19.36
N GLN A 54 -1.77 21.21 -18.79
CA GLN A 54 -3.22 20.98 -18.70
C GLN A 54 -3.86 21.87 -17.64
N GLY A 55 -3.12 22.13 -16.55
CA GLY A 55 -3.58 22.98 -15.47
C GLY A 55 -4.76 22.43 -14.67
N GLN A 56 -5.08 21.14 -14.84
CA GLN A 56 -6.13 20.46 -14.09
C GLN A 56 -5.56 20.03 -12.74
N VAL A 57 -6.01 20.71 -11.67
CA VAL A 57 -5.71 20.35 -10.28
C VAL A 57 -6.73 19.32 -9.84
N ASN A 58 -6.26 18.10 -9.58
CA ASN A 58 -7.11 16.97 -9.26
C ASN A 58 -6.75 16.39 -7.90
N PHE A 59 -7.77 15.98 -7.15
CA PHE A 59 -7.63 15.08 -6.01
C PHE A 59 -7.78 13.62 -6.49
N TYR A 60 -6.89 12.76 -6.04
CA TYR A 60 -6.90 11.33 -6.27
C TYR A 60 -7.18 10.65 -4.92
N PRO A 61 -8.38 10.08 -4.73
CA PRO A 61 -8.69 9.35 -3.52
C PRO A 61 -7.73 8.19 -3.29
N ASN A 62 -7.51 7.86 -2.02
CA ASN A 62 -6.64 6.76 -1.65
C ASN A 62 -7.21 5.41 -2.12
N PRO A 63 -6.48 4.64 -2.96
CA PRO A 63 -6.97 3.39 -3.53
C PRO A 63 -7.15 2.27 -2.50
N CYS A 64 -6.55 2.37 -1.30
CA CYS A 64 -6.73 1.37 -0.24
C CYS A 64 -8.10 1.48 0.45
N THR A 65 -8.79 2.62 0.35
CA THR A 65 -10.06 2.86 1.03
C THR A 65 -11.25 3.11 0.11
N THR A 66 -11.02 3.27 -1.20
CA THR A 66 -12.10 3.50 -2.16
C THR A 66 -12.29 2.32 -3.10
N VAL A 67 -13.56 1.90 -3.28
CA VAL A 67 -13.95 0.80 -4.20
C VAL A 67 -13.72 1.20 -5.66
N GLU A 68 -13.80 2.51 -5.97
CA GLU A 68 -13.42 3.05 -7.27
C GLU A 68 -11.92 3.40 -7.28
N LEU A 69 -11.13 2.57 -7.95
CA LEU A 69 -9.73 2.86 -8.27
C LEU A 69 -9.65 4.02 -9.29
N GLY A 70 -8.86 5.05 -8.98
CA GLY A 70 -8.27 5.92 -10.01
C GLY A 70 -9.17 6.99 -10.65
N LYS A 71 -10.38 7.26 -10.12
CA LYS A 71 -11.16 8.40 -10.62
C LYS A 71 -10.70 9.70 -9.95
N ALA A 72 -9.95 10.49 -10.71
CA ALA A 72 -9.59 11.86 -10.33
C ALA A 72 -10.85 12.70 -10.06
N ILE A 73 -10.86 13.43 -8.96
CA ILE A 73 -11.87 14.41 -8.59
C ILE A 73 -11.30 15.80 -8.93
N PRO A 74 -11.86 16.51 -9.93
CA PRO A 74 -11.40 17.84 -10.27
C PRO A 74 -11.60 18.82 -9.11
N ILE A 75 -10.54 19.53 -8.71
CA ILE A 75 -10.59 20.60 -7.72
C ILE A 75 -10.75 21.94 -8.44
N GLN A 76 -9.87 22.23 -9.40
CA GLN A 76 -9.84 23.49 -10.12
C GLN A 76 -9.08 23.36 -11.45
N LYS A 77 -9.33 24.28 -12.39
CA LYS A 77 -8.51 24.46 -13.58
C LYS A 77 -7.80 25.81 -13.55
N LEU A 78 -6.48 25.80 -13.41
CA LEU A 78 -5.64 26.99 -13.35
C LEU A 78 -4.64 26.96 -14.51
N ALA A 79 -4.36 28.09 -15.15
CA ALA A 79 -3.34 28.13 -16.21
C ALA A 79 -1.94 28.08 -15.59
N GLY A 80 -1.06 27.15 -16.00
CA GLY A 80 0.32 27.08 -15.51
C GLY A 80 0.48 27.07 -13.98
N PRO A 81 -0.18 26.16 -13.24
CA PRO A 81 0.03 26.00 -11.80
C PRO A 81 1.42 25.44 -11.54
N VAL A 82 2.09 25.93 -10.49
CA VAL A 82 3.46 25.50 -10.15
C VAL A 82 3.47 24.87 -8.76
N ALA A 83 3.55 25.69 -7.71
CA ALA A 83 3.62 25.20 -6.34
C ALA A 83 2.30 25.32 -5.60
N MET A 84 2.08 24.39 -4.68
CA MET A 84 1.02 24.49 -3.69
C MET A 84 1.56 24.23 -2.28
N ASP A 85 0.75 24.63 -1.30
CA ASP A 85 0.82 24.25 0.11
C ASP A 85 -0.62 24.16 0.64
N GLN A 86 -0.81 23.77 1.90
CA GLN A 86 -2.13 23.55 2.47
C GLN A 86 -2.23 24.07 3.91
N ALA A 87 -3.39 24.62 4.27
CA ALA A 87 -3.73 25.05 5.63
C ALA A 87 -5.25 25.20 5.78
N ASP A 88 -5.76 25.11 7.01
CA ASP A 88 -7.16 25.42 7.34
C ASP A 88 -7.36 26.94 7.43
N ILE A 89 -7.60 27.59 6.28
CA ILE A 89 -7.74 29.05 6.18
C ILE A 89 -9.04 29.50 6.86
N THR A 90 -10.10 28.70 6.74
CA THR A 90 -11.43 29.04 7.29
C THR A 90 -11.61 28.71 8.76
N GLY A 91 -10.74 27.89 9.36
CA GLY A 91 -10.84 27.41 10.73
C GLY A 91 -11.93 26.34 10.91
N ASN A 92 -12.32 25.65 9.84
CA ASN A 92 -13.39 24.65 9.84
C ASN A 92 -12.89 23.22 10.11
N GLY A 93 -11.57 23.03 10.28
CA GLY A 93 -10.93 21.74 10.48
C GLY A 93 -10.63 20.96 9.20
N LEU A 94 -10.79 21.58 8.02
CA LEU A 94 -10.45 21.02 6.71
C LEU A 94 -9.31 21.83 6.10
N ASN A 95 -8.35 21.17 5.47
CA ASN A 95 -7.29 21.88 4.75
C ASN A 95 -7.81 22.46 3.44
N ASP A 96 -7.50 23.72 3.20
CA ASP A 96 -7.63 24.43 1.93
C ASP A 96 -6.31 24.32 1.14
N ILE A 97 -6.39 24.49 -0.18
CA ILE A 97 -5.20 24.46 -1.06
C ILE A 97 -4.77 25.88 -1.38
N ILE A 98 -3.53 26.26 -1.05
CA ILE A 98 -2.90 27.51 -1.48
C ILE A 98 -2.02 27.20 -2.68
N ILE A 99 -2.26 27.83 -3.83
CA ILE A 99 -1.59 27.46 -5.08
C ILE A 99 -1.19 28.69 -5.90
N CYS A 100 0.02 28.68 -6.46
CA CYS A 100 0.45 29.69 -7.43
C CYS A 100 0.24 29.23 -8.86
N TYR A 101 -0.18 30.15 -9.71
CA TYR A 101 -0.55 29.89 -11.09
C TYR A 101 -0.29 31.10 -12.00
N GLN A 102 -0.61 30.92 -13.28
CA GLN A 102 -0.32 31.84 -14.37
C GLN A 102 1.18 32.10 -14.45
N TYR A 103 2.00 31.05 -14.36
CA TYR A 103 3.46 31.19 -14.36
C TYR A 103 4.02 31.60 -15.72
N GLY A 104 3.44 31.10 -16.81
CA GLY A 104 4.05 31.01 -18.14
C GLY A 104 4.49 29.57 -18.43
N ASN A 105 5.33 29.32 -19.44
CA ASN A 105 5.79 27.96 -19.76
C ASN A 105 7.13 27.63 -19.11
N THR A 106 8.05 28.59 -19.05
CA THR A 106 9.44 28.46 -18.58
C THR A 106 9.90 29.76 -17.90
N MET A 107 11.10 29.76 -17.30
CA MET A 107 11.72 31.00 -16.78
C MET A 107 11.99 32.06 -17.87
N LYS A 108 12.07 31.64 -19.14
CA LYS A 108 12.37 32.55 -20.26
C LYS A 108 11.13 33.26 -20.77
N ASP A 109 9.95 32.68 -20.59
CA ASP A 109 8.66 33.19 -21.08
C ASP A 109 7.60 33.20 -19.97
N CYS A 110 8.04 33.50 -18.73
CA CYS A 110 7.12 33.70 -17.62
C CYS A 110 6.16 34.86 -17.91
N ASP A 111 4.92 34.78 -17.44
CA ASP A 111 3.92 35.83 -17.69
C ASP A 111 4.20 37.06 -16.80
N PRO A 112 4.47 38.26 -17.37
CA PRO A 112 4.68 39.48 -16.59
C PRO A 112 3.46 39.91 -15.75
N GLU A 113 2.26 39.50 -16.13
CA GLU A 113 1.04 39.75 -15.36
C GLU A 113 0.63 38.57 -14.46
N GLY A 114 1.42 37.51 -14.50
CA GLY A 114 1.18 36.23 -13.86
C GLY A 114 1.80 36.09 -12.47
N GLY A 115 2.09 34.83 -12.11
CA GLY A 115 2.59 34.44 -10.79
C GLY A 115 1.62 34.80 -9.67
N LYS A 116 0.34 34.57 -9.93
CA LYS A 116 -0.78 34.81 -9.01
C LYS A 116 -0.85 33.70 -7.97
N ILE A 117 -1.36 34.03 -6.79
CA ILE A 117 -1.63 33.09 -5.71
C ILE A 117 -3.13 33.15 -5.39
N VAL A 118 -3.74 31.98 -5.27
CA VAL A 118 -5.12 31.81 -4.78
C VAL A 118 -5.13 30.77 -3.68
N TRP A 119 -6.13 30.83 -2.80
CA TRP A 119 -6.52 29.67 -2.00
C TRP A 119 -7.84 29.09 -2.51
N LEU A 120 -7.94 27.77 -2.51
CA LEU A 120 -9.07 26.99 -2.97
C LEU A 120 -9.78 26.41 -1.75
N GLU A 121 -11.03 26.81 -1.58
CA GLU A 121 -11.83 26.52 -0.39
C GLU A 121 -12.33 25.07 -0.37
N ASN A 122 -11.98 24.34 0.69
CA ASN A 122 -12.53 23.04 1.02
C ASN A 122 -13.76 23.20 1.93
N SER A 123 -14.95 23.19 1.33
CA SER A 123 -16.21 23.32 2.07
C SER A 123 -17.05 22.05 2.00
N GLU A 124 -17.76 21.75 3.09
CA GLU A 124 -18.74 20.65 3.14
C GLU A 124 -19.92 20.88 2.18
N GLN A 125 -20.17 22.14 1.79
CA GLN A 125 -21.23 22.53 0.87
C GLN A 125 -20.78 22.34 -0.57
N LYS A 126 -21.17 21.21 -1.17
CA LYS A 126 -20.97 20.94 -2.59
C LYS A 126 -21.69 22.02 -3.43
N ASN A 127 -20.92 22.94 -4.01
CA ASN A 127 -21.44 23.84 -5.04
C ASN A 127 -21.88 23.04 -6.27
N ASP A 128 -22.97 23.45 -6.91
CA ASP A 128 -23.58 22.83 -8.11
C ASP A 128 -22.64 22.73 -9.34
N ARG A 129 -21.40 23.22 -9.23
CA ARG A 129 -20.40 23.32 -10.31
C ARG A 129 -19.23 22.33 -10.22
N ASN A 130 -19.20 21.41 -9.24
CA ASN A 130 -18.16 20.38 -9.09
C ASN A 130 -16.69 20.88 -8.94
N LEU A 131 -16.42 22.19 -8.78
CA LEU A 131 -15.08 22.76 -8.57
C LEU A 131 -15.06 23.61 -7.30
N TRP A 132 -13.90 23.71 -6.65
CA TRP A 132 -13.70 24.47 -5.42
C TRP A 132 -13.68 25.98 -5.69
N THR A 133 -14.22 26.75 -4.75
CA THR A 133 -14.22 28.22 -4.82
C THR A 133 -12.79 28.74 -4.71
N SER A 134 -12.42 29.67 -5.58
CA SER A 134 -11.08 30.28 -5.59
C SER A 134 -11.14 31.69 -5.04
N HIS A 135 -10.22 32.00 -4.13
CA HIS A 135 -10.09 33.30 -3.46
C HIS A 135 -8.69 33.86 -3.69
N TYR A 136 -8.58 35.11 -4.15
CA TYR A 136 -7.30 35.71 -4.55
C TYR A 136 -6.48 36.16 -3.33
N ILE A 137 -5.17 35.91 -3.37
CA ILE A 137 -4.22 36.31 -2.31
C ILE A 137 -3.34 37.46 -2.79
N GLY A 138 -2.74 37.33 -3.97
CA GLY A 138 -1.77 38.31 -4.46
C GLY A 138 -0.96 37.78 -5.63
N LYS A 139 0.11 38.50 -6.04
CA LYS A 139 0.99 38.05 -7.12
C LYS A 139 2.42 38.55 -6.98
N SER A 140 3.34 37.85 -7.65
CA SER A 140 4.64 38.37 -8.08
C SER A 140 5.07 37.58 -9.33
N ILE A 141 5.72 38.24 -10.29
CA ILE A 141 6.13 37.63 -11.56
C ILE A 141 6.89 36.34 -11.29
N ALA A 142 6.55 35.28 -12.04
CA ALA A 142 7.22 33.98 -11.94
C ALA A 142 7.25 33.37 -10.52
N MET A 143 6.19 33.59 -9.72
CA MET A 143 5.95 32.87 -8.46
C MET A 143 6.11 31.36 -8.67
N HIS A 144 7.06 30.74 -7.97
CA HIS A 144 7.53 29.39 -8.28
C HIS A 144 7.48 28.44 -7.07
N ARG A 145 7.62 28.97 -5.86
CA ARG A 145 7.40 28.25 -4.60
C ARG A 145 6.65 29.14 -3.62
N LEU A 146 5.95 28.51 -2.67
CA LEU A 146 5.35 29.19 -1.54
C LEU A 146 5.34 28.25 -0.33
N LYS A 147 5.32 28.84 0.88
CA LYS A 147 5.11 28.12 2.13
C LYS A 147 4.14 28.86 3.04
N VAL A 148 3.15 28.14 3.56
CA VAL A 148 2.20 28.65 4.55
C VAL A 148 2.67 28.30 5.96
N GLY A 149 2.50 29.22 6.92
CA GLY A 149 2.92 29.03 8.30
C GLY A 149 2.76 30.28 9.15
N HIS A 150 3.48 30.28 10.26
CA HIS A 150 3.50 31.33 11.27
C HIS A 150 4.91 31.89 11.40
N PHE A 151 5.25 32.88 10.59
CA PHE A 151 6.64 33.34 10.44
C PHE A 151 6.99 34.56 11.29
N THR A 152 6.02 35.45 11.53
CA THR A 152 6.19 36.66 12.36
C THR A 152 5.24 36.71 13.55
N GLN A 153 4.19 35.89 13.53
CA GLN A 153 3.15 35.78 14.56
C GLN A 153 2.46 34.41 14.51
N THR A 154 1.62 34.07 15.49
CA THR A 154 0.97 32.74 15.64
C THR A 154 -0.56 32.75 15.67
N GLU A 155 -1.19 33.88 15.38
CA GLU A 155 -2.64 34.09 15.44
C GLU A 155 -3.33 33.90 14.07
N ARG A 156 -2.64 34.23 12.98
CA ARG A 156 -3.17 34.16 11.60
C ARG A 156 -2.20 33.46 10.67
N TRP A 157 -2.70 32.94 9.56
CA TRP A 157 -1.83 32.34 8.54
C TRP A 157 -1.00 33.41 7.81
N GLU A 158 0.22 33.04 7.48
CA GLU A 158 1.12 33.82 6.64
C GLU A 158 1.66 32.95 5.52
N ILE A 159 1.90 33.55 4.36
CA ILE A 159 2.44 32.86 3.19
C ILE A 159 3.71 33.57 2.76
N ILE A 160 4.83 32.85 2.75
CA ILE A 160 6.04 33.32 2.09
C ILE A 160 5.98 32.91 0.62
N GLY A 161 5.97 33.90 -0.28
CA GLY A 161 6.03 33.72 -1.74
C GLY A 161 7.46 33.85 -2.26
N LEU A 162 7.85 32.91 -3.12
CA LEU A 162 9.21 32.75 -3.65
C LEU A 162 9.19 32.64 -5.19
N PRO A 163 9.36 33.76 -5.91
CA PRO A 163 9.63 33.78 -7.34
C PRO A 163 10.99 33.17 -7.69
N ILE A 164 11.09 32.56 -8.86
CA ILE A 164 12.38 32.05 -9.36
C ILE A 164 13.16 33.08 -10.17
N VAL A 165 12.45 33.96 -10.90
CA VAL A 165 13.02 35.06 -11.70
C VAL A 165 12.17 36.32 -11.54
N GLY A 166 12.76 37.50 -11.73
CA GLY A 166 12.04 38.77 -11.60
C GLY A 166 11.30 39.21 -12.87
N LYS A 167 11.72 38.72 -14.03
CA LYS A 167 11.15 39.02 -15.34
C LYS A 167 11.59 37.98 -16.38
N PRO A 168 10.93 37.91 -17.55
CA PRO A 168 11.33 37.02 -18.64
C PRO A 168 12.80 37.23 -19.04
N PHE A 169 13.50 36.12 -19.32
CA PHE A 169 14.91 36.08 -19.75
C PHE A 169 15.93 36.65 -18.75
N ASP A 170 15.55 36.92 -17.49
CA ASP A 170 16.47 37.44 -16.47
C ASP A 170 16.79 36.40 -15.39
N LEU A 171 17.93 35.73 -15.56
CA LEU A 171 18.47 34.76 -14.60
C LEU A 171 19.51 35.39 -13.64
N LEU A 172 19.79 36.69 -13.78
CA LEU A 172 20.91 37.35 -13.14
C LEU A 172 20.51 38.32 -12.04
N SER A 173 19.32 38.94 -12.14
CA SER A 173 18.81 39.85 -11.12
C SER A 173 18.26 39.12 -9.90
N PRO A 174 18.37 39.71 -8.70
CA PRO A 174 17.76 39.14 -7.50
C PRO A 174 16.23 39.17 -7.61
N VAL A 175 15.58 38.32 -6.81
CA VAL A 175 14.13 38.16 -6.76
C VAL A 175 13.58 38.55 -5.38
N PRO A 176 12.33 39.08 -5.33
CA PRO A 176 11.71 39.43 -4.07
C PRO A 176 11.24 38.19 -3.31
N VAL A 177 11.49 38.13 -2.01
CA VAL A 177 10.81 37.26 -1.06
C VAL A 177 9.66 38.05 -0.46
N LEU A 178 8.44 37.55 -0.61
CA LEU A 178 7.22 38.24 -0.21
C LEU A 178 6.56 37.54 0.98
N LEU A 179 5.90 38.30 1.84
CA LEU A 179 5.10 37.81 2.96
C LEU A 179 3.67 38.33 2.82
N PHE A 180 2.73 37.43 2.56
CA PHE A 180 1.30 37.70 2.56
C PHE A 180 0.70 37.33 3.91
N ARG A 181 -0.18 38.16 4.45
CA ARG A 181 -0.82 37.92 5.76
C ARG A 181 -2.31 37.74 5.59
N GLN A 182 -2.86 36.71 6.23
CA GLN A 182 -4.30 36.49 6.23
C GLN A 182 -5.02 37.69 6.85
N PRO A 183 -5.99 38.30 6.14
CA PRO A 183 -6.84 39.35 6.70
C PRO A 183 -7.89 38.75 7.64
N ASP A 184 -8.55 39.59 8.44
CA ASP A 184 -9.58 39.13 9.39
C ASP A 184 -10.80 38.50 8.68
N ASP A 185 -11.10 38.92 7.44
CA ASP A 185 -12.14 38.35 6.59
C ASP A 185 -11.52 37.80 5.29
N ALA A 186 -10.95 36.60 5.38
CA ALA A 186 -10.28 35.95 4.24
C ALA A 186 -11.24 35.53 3.10
N LEU A 187 -12.54 35.36 3.39
CA LEU A 187 -13.55 34.93 2.42
C LEU A 187 -13.98 36.05 1.47
N ASN A 188 -13.94 37.30 1.93
CA ASN A 188 -14.36 38.46 1.13
C ASN A 188 -13.21 39.41 0.79
N ALA A 189 -11.96 39.04 1.10
CA ALA A 189 -10.80 39.85 0.80
C ALA A 189 -10.56 39.96 -0.71
N GLU A 190 -10.35 41.18 -1.21
CA GLU A 190 -9.92 41.39 -2.60
C GLU A 190 -8.49 40.91 -2.82
N GLU A 191 -7.60 41.16 -1.85
CA GLU A 191 -6.22 40.68 -1.80
C GLU A 191 -5.72 40.64 -0.34
N TRP A 192 -4.65 39.87 -0.08
CA TRP A 192 -4.02 39.81 1.23
C TRP A 192 -2.95 40.91 1.37
N PRO A 193 -2.83 41.56 2.55
CA PRO A 193 -1.71 42.44 2.86
C PRO A 193 -0.36 41.79 2.57
N CYS A 194 0.48 42.45 1.76
CA CYS A 194 1.75 41.94 1.28
C CYS A 194 2.92 42.85 1.70
N GLU A 195 4.03 42.26 2.11
CA GLU A 195 5.30 42.91 2.43
C GLU A 195 6.45 42.23 1.67
N ILE A 196 7.36 43.00 1.08
CA ILE A 196 8.62 42.47 0.53
C ILE A 196 9.65 42.42 1.66
N ILE A 197 10.01 41.20 2.08
CA ILE A 197 10.92 40.99 3.23
C ILE A 197 12.40 40.93 2.81
N ASN A 198 12.67 40.64 1.53
CA ASN A 198 13.98 40.74 0.89
C ASN A 198 13.81 40.94 -0.62
N GLU A 199 14.66 41.73 -1.28
CA GLU A 199 14.63 41.89 -2.75
C GLU A 199 16.02 41.96 -3.39
N GLN A 200 17.08 41.75 -2.61
CA GLN A 200 18.45 42.05 -3.03
C GLN A 200 19.39 40.85 -2.93
N PHE A 201 19.01 39.82 -2.19
CA PHE A 201 19.93 38.74 -1.83
C PHE A 201 19.78 37.51 -2.73
N PHE A 202 18.56 37.01 -2.89
CA PHE A 202 18.31 35.71 -3.51
C PHE A 202 18.19 35.78 -5.04
N HIS A 203 18.72 34.74 -5.70
CA HIS A 203 18.53 34.50 -7.13
C HIS A 203 18.12 33.04 -7.36
N LEU A 204 17.29 32.80 -8.38
CA LEU A 204 16.89 31.44 -8.80
C LEU A 204 16.42 30.57 -7.63
N ILE A 205 15.50 31.09 -6.81
CA ILE A 205 14.92 30.32 -5.72
C ILE A 205 14.11 29.17 -6.31
N HIS A 206 14.54 27.94 -6.07
CA HIS A 206 13.91 26.76 -6.66
C HIS A 206 13.16 25.91 -5.63
N ASP A 207 13.55 25.96 -4.36
CA ASP A 207 12.83 25.25 -3.30
C ASP A 207 13.03 25.89 -1.92
N ALA A 208 12.12 25.56 -1.00
CA ALA A 208 12.24 25.94 0.39
C ALA A 208 11.60 24.89 1.30
N LYS A 209 12.27 24.58 2.41
CA LYS A 209 11.76 23.72 3.48
C LYS A 209 11.40 24.55 4.70
N LYS A 210 10.17 24.39 5.19
CA LYS A 210 9.75 24.93 6.49
C LYS A 210 10.36 24.11 7.60
N CYS A 211 11.03 24.78 8.53
CA CYS A 211 11.63 24.21 9.73
C CYS A 211 11.03 24.90 10.96
N ASN A 212 10.81 24.12 12.02
CA ASN A 212 10.32 24.64 13.29
C ASN A 212 11.44 24.51 14.33
N ALA A 213 12.17 25.60 14.54
CA ALA A 213 13.28 25.65 15.49
C ALA A 213 12.88 26.30 16.83
N ASN A 214 11.80 27.09 16.84
CA ASN A 214 11.29 27.88 17.95
C ASN A 214 9.77 28.09 17.78
N LYS A 215 9.16 29.04 18.50
CA LYS A 215 7.73 29.37 18.38
C LYS A 215 7.29 29.74 16.95
N LEU A 216 8.17 30.39 16.18
CA LEU A 216 7.90 30.82 14.79
C LEU A 216 8.55 29.86 13.79
N ASP A 217 7.83 29.64 12.70
CA ASP A 217 8.31 28.94 11.53
C ASP A 217 9.46 29.72 10.86
N ASN A 218 10.39 28.99 10.28
CA ASN A 218 11.52 29.54 9.51
C ASN A 218 11.77 28.66 8.28
N LEU A 219 12.58 29.16 7.34
CA LEU A 219 12.80 28.48 6.06
C LEU A 219 14.28 28.18 5.83
N LEU A 220 14.58 26.98 5.36
CA LEU A 220 15.77 26.74 4.54
C LEU A 220 15.41 27.01 3.09
N ILE A 221 16.19 27.85 2.40
CA ILE A 221 15.94 28.26 1.02
C ILE A 221 17.08 27.76 0.14
N ALA A 222 16.74 26.97 -0.88
CA ALA A 222 17.64 26.53 -1.94
C ALA A 222 17.59 27.50 -3.11
N SER A 223 18.73 28.08 -3.43
CA SER A 223 18.88 29.17 -4.40
C SER A 223 20.27 29.13 -5.04
N ARG A 224 20.54 30.09 -5.92
CA ARG A 224 21.87 30.29 -6.51
C ARG A 224 22.97 30.58 -5.48
N GLU A 225 22.58 31.16 -4.35
CA GLU A 225 23.45 31.44 -3.20
C GLU A 225 23.71 30.17 -2.34
N GLY A 226 23.24 29.01 -2.78
CA GLY A 226 23.29 27.76 -2.04
C GLY A 226 22.10 27.60 -1.10
N ILE A 227 22.35 27.13 0.12
CA ILE A 227 21.34 26.94 1.16
C ILE A 227 21.46 28.07 2.18
N ASN A 228 20.36 28.77 2.44
CA ASN A 228 20.31 29.85 3.42
C ASN A 228 19.14 29.65 4.38
N TRP A 229 19.37 29.97 5.65
CA TRP A 229 18.35 29.96 6.70
C TRP A 229 17.73 31.35 6.85
N LEU A 230 16.45 31.48 6.50
CA LEU A 230 15.65 32.69 6.65
C LEU A 230 14.74 32.56 7.88
N TYR A 231 14.85 33.50 8.82
CA TYR A 231 14.02 33.51 10.02
C TYR A 231 13.70 34.92 10.50
N PHE A 232 12.58 35.07 11.22
CA PHE A 232 12.23 36.30 11.90
C PHE A 232 12.84 36.30 13.32
N ASN A 233 13.64 37.31 13.62
CA ASN A 233 14.25 37.46 14.94
C ASN A 233 13.33 38.26 15.86
N GLU A 234 12.62 37.56 16.75
CA GLU A 234 11.65 38.15 17.68
C GLU A 234 12.27 39.22 18.61
N LYS A 235 13.57 39.14 18.92
CA LYS A 235 14.21 40.07 19.85
C LYS A 235 14.43 41.46 19.24
N ASN A 236 14.74 41.53 17.95
CA ASN A 236 15.00 42.79 17.26
C ASN A 236 13.90 43.15 16.24
N GLN A 237 12.89 42.29 16.08
CA GLN A 237 11.76 42.44 15.16
C GLN A 237 12.22 42.63 13.70
N LYS A 238 13.19 41.83 13.27
CA LYS A 238 13.76 41.89 11.91
C LYS A 238 13.98 40.50 11.33
N TRP A 239 13.87 40.42 10.01
CA TRP A 239 14.32 39.27 9.25
C TRP A 239 15.85 39.13 9.27
N ALA A 240 16.31 37.89 9.35
CA ALA A 240 17.72 37.52 9.28
C ALA A 240 17.91 36.39 8.27
N ILE A 241 19.06 36.43 7.58
CA ILE A 241 19.50 35.41 6.62
C ILE A 241 20.88 34.94 7.07
N GLU A 242 21.04 33.64 7.26
CA GLU A 242 22.32 33.00 7.60
C GLU A 242 22.66 31.97 6.53
N ASN A 243 23.86 32.03 5.96
CA ASN A 243 24.30 31.05 4.96
C ASN A 243 24.68 29.73 5.63
N ILE A 244 24.16 28.63 5.10
CA ILE A 244 24.47 27.26 5.55
C ILE A 244 25.60 26.69 4.68
N GLY A 245 25.53 26.91 3.37
CA GLY A 245 26.58 26.51 2.44
C GLY A 245 26.33 27.01 1.04
N GLU A 246 27.40 27.14 0.27
CA GLU A 246 27.38 27.79 -1.04
C GLU A 246 26.87 26.89 -2.17
N GLY A 247 26.70 25.58 -1.98
CA GLY A 247 26.27 24.68 -3.03
C GLY A 247 27.35 24.31 -4.06
N GLU A 248 26.91 23.86 -5.23
CA GLU A 248 27.80 23.53 -6.35
C GLU A 248 28.32 24.80 -7.02
N GLN A 249 29.62 24.89 -7.30
CA GLN A 249 30.28 26.11 -7.81
C GLN A 249 31.12 25.87 -9.08
N GLY A 250 31.39 24.61 -9.45
CA GLY A 250 32.38 24.25 -10.46
C GLY A 250 32.08 24.78 -11.86
N GLU A 251 30.80 24.84 -12.24
CA GLU A 251 30.36 25.20 -13.61
C GLU A 251 29.88 26.65 -13.75
N LYS A 252 30.12 27.50 -12.74
CA LYS A 252 29.63 28.90 -12.70
C LYS A 252 30.10 29.78 -13.87
N GLN A 253 31.17 29.41 -14.57
CA GLN A 253 31.63 30.11 -15.77
C GLN A 253 30.90 29.67 -17.05
N GLN A 254 30.27 28.49 -17.05
CA GLN A 254 29.63 27.88 -18.23
C GLN A 254 28.11 28.02 -18.21
N THR A 255 27.50 28.06 -17.03
CA THR A 255 26.05 28.12 -16.83
C THR A 255 25.67 29.12 -15.73
N PRO A 256 24.49 29.77 -15.83
CA PRO A 256 23.95 30.58 -14.72
C PRO A 256 23.53 29.73 -13.50
N TYR A 257 23.51 28.40 -13.64
CA TYR A 257 23.10 27.47 -12.59
C TYR A 257 24.30 27.04 -11.74
N TYR A 258 24.31 27.53 -10.50
CA TYR A 258 25.21 27.14 -9.42
C TYR A 258 24.44 27.27 -8.10
N GLY A 259 25.01 26.88 -6.96
CA GLY A 259 24.29 26.85 -5.68
C GLY A 259 23.52 25.54 -5.48
N SER A 260 22.28 25.65 -5.00
CA SER A 260 21.44 24.50 -4.63
C SER A 260 20.05 24.64 -5.25
N GLY A 261 19.50 23.53 -5.76
CA GLY A 261 18.19 23.51 -6.41
C GLY A 261 17.07 23.02 -5.50
N CYS A 262 17.35 22.21 -4.48
CA CYS A 262 16.32 21.67 -3.60
C CYS A 262 16.87 21.50 -2.19
N VAL A 263 16.01 21.45 -1.18
CA VAL A 263 16.46 21.32 0.20
C VAL A 263 15.44 20.57 1.04
N ASP A 264 15.92 19.62 1.84
CA ASP A 264 15.16 19.09 2.97
C ASP A 264 16.08 18.79 4.17
N ALA A 265 15.48 18.63 5.33
CA ALA A 265 16.11 18.51 6.64
C ALA A 265 15.91 17.10 7.20
N GLY A 266 17.00 16.41 7.52
CA GLY A 266 16.95 15.06 8.11
C GLY A 266 17.20 15.06 9.60
N LYS A 267 16.30 14.40 10.34
CA LYS A 267 16.44 14.09 11.76
C LYS A 267 17.35 12.88 11.97
N VAL A 268 18.18 12.89 13.01
CA VAL A 268 18.88 11.69 13.51
C VAL A 268 18.83 11.69 15.04
N GLY A 269 18.26 10.64 15.62
CA GLY A 269 17.96 10.55 17.04
C GLY A 269 17.07 11.70 17.52
N ASN A 270 17.59 12.51 18.45
CA ASN A 270 16.84 13.66 19.00
C ASN A 270 17.11 14.98 18.26
N ASP A 271 17.94 14.95 17.23
CA ASP A 271 18.33 16.14 16.50
C ASP A 271 17.50 16.24 15.21
N SER A 272 16.51 17.12 15.19
CA SER A 272 15.58 17.32 14.05
C SER A 272 16.24 17.95 12.82
N LEU A 273 17.50 18.35 12.92
CA LEU A 273 18.25 18.95 11.83
C LEU A 273 19.71 18.50 11.88
N ALA A 274 19.90 17.18 11.92
CA ALA A 274 21.20 16.54 12.00
C ALA A 274 21.99 16.67 10.69
N TYR A 275 21.28 16.62 9.56
CA TYR A 275 21.83 16.90 8.25
C TYR A 275 20.80 17.62 7.36
N ILE A 276 21.27 18.24 6.30
CA ILE A 276 20.44 18.87 5.26
C ILE A 276 20.76 18.17 3.94
N ALA A 277 19.78 17.54 3.32
CA ALA A 277 19.92 16.92 2.00
C ALA A 277 19.54 17.91 0.89
N THR A 278 20.25 17.82 -0.23
CA THR A 278 20.06 18.76 -1.35
C THR A 278 20.35 18.08 -2.69
N VAL A 279 19.74 18.63 -3.74
CA VAL A 279 20.21 18.45 -5.11
C VAL A 279 20.74 19.77 -5.64
N GLU A 280 21.88 19.73 -6.33
CA GLU A 280 22.66 20.91 -6.69
C GLU A 280 23.08 20.88 -8.17
N PRO A 281 23.02 22.02 -8.89
CA PRO A 281 22.28 23.26 -8.60
C PRO A 281 20.81 23.15 -9.09
N PHE A 282 20.20 24.24 -9.60
CA PHE A 282 18.90 24.21 -10.29
C PHE A 282 18.85 23.09 -11.34
N HIS A 283 17.83 22.22 -11.25
CA HIS A 283 17.70 21.02 -12.08
C HIS A 283 19.02 20.23 -12.20
N GLY A 284 19.83 20.15 -11.13
CA GLY A 284 21.21 19.69 -11.21
C GLY A 284 21.38 18.16 -11.36
N ASN A 285 22.61 17.72 -11.17
CA ASN A 285 22.98 16.30 -11.18
C ASN A 285 23.72 15.88 -9.90
N VAL A 286 24.03 16.80 -8.99
CA VAL A 286 24.79 16.50 -7.78
C VAL A 286 23.82 16.28 -6.62
N VAL A 287 23.98 15.16 -5.91
CA VAL A 287 23.34 14.93 -4.61
C VAL A 287 24.38 15.17 -3.54
N ALA A 288 24.05 16.05 -2.59
CA ALA A 288 24.93 16.39 -1.49
C ALA A 288 24.17 16.47 -0.17
N VAL A 289 24.91 16.38 0.92
CA VAL A 289 24.42 16.63 2.27
C VAL A 289 25.32 17.64 2.98
N TYR A 290 24.72 18.48 3.80
CA TYR A 290 25.42 19.31 4.76
C TYR A 290 25.22 18.69 6.14
N VAL A 291 26.33 18.44 6.85
CA VAL A 291 26.31 17.91 8.21
C VAL A 291 26.92 18.94 9.14
N LYS A 292 26.25 19.20 10.26
CA LYS A 292 26.73 20.14 11.27
C LYS A 292 27.76 19.53 12.23
N ASP A 293 28.66 20.36 12.73
CA ASP A 293 29.69 19.97 13.70
C ASP A 293 29.17 19.71 15.13
N THR A 294 27.98 20.24 15.47
CA THR A 294 27.42 20.27 16.82
C THR A 294 25.92 19.95 16.81
N LYS A 295 25.42 19.25 17.83
CA LYS A 295 24.11 18.58 17.78
C LYS A 295 22.86 19.47 17.91
N ASN A 296 22.92 20.72 18.39
CA ASN A 296 21.70 21.32 19.01
C ASN A 296 21.37 22.80 18.71
N SER A 297 22.00 23.51 17.77
CA SER A 297 21.58 24.91 17.49
C SER A 297 21.95 25.37 16.10
N LEU A 298 21.01 25.89 15.30
CA LEU A 298 21.27 26.44 13.96
C LEU A 298 22.21 27.65 13.91
N LYS A 299 22.38 28.37 15.02
CA LYS A 299 23.18 29.61 15.06
C LYS A 299 24.66 29.30 15.29
N ASN A 300 25.51 29.94 14.50
CA ASN A 300 26.98 29.81 14.56
C ASN A 300 27.50 28.37 14.36
N ILE A 301 26.76 27.51 13.64
CA ILE A 301 27.27 26.19 13.26
C ILE A 301 28.15 26.31 12.02
N GLN A 302 29.27 25.59 12.01
CA GLN A 302 29.92 25.20 10.76
C GLN A 302 29.26 23.95 10.16
N TRP A 303 28.73 24.10 8.95
CA TRP A 303 28.23 23.01 8.15
C TRP A 303 29.31 22.51 7.19
N LYS A 304 29.45 21.19 7.10
CA LYS A 304 30.36 20.56 6.16
C LYS A 304 29.59 19.90 5.03
N ARG A 305 29.86 20.32 3.80
CA ARG A 305 29.31 19.73 2.57
C ARG A 305 30.00 18.40 2.25
N TYR A 306 29.20 17.38 1.96
CA TYR A 306 29.64 16.11 1.40
C TYR A 306 28.87 15.85 0.10
N VAL A 307 29.58 15.69 -1.01
CA VAL A 307 29.00 15.20 -2.26
C VAL A 307 28.86 13.68 -2.15
N LEU A 308 27.65 13.19 -2.36
CA LEU A 308 27.35 11.76 -2.28
C LEU A 308 27.37 11.13 -3.67
N ASP A 309 26.77 11.80 -4.66
CA ASP A 309 26.64 11.28 -6.02
C ASP A 309 26.58 12.38 -7.08
N VAL A 310 26.95 12.02 -8.31
CA VAL A 310 26.85 12.86 -9.51
C VAL A 310 26.20 12.05 -10.64
N TYR A 311 24.98 12.41 -11.01
CA TYR A 311 24.12 11.67 -11.94
C TYR A 311 24.26 12.16 -13.39
N GLY A 312 25.25 11.60 -14.10
CA GLY A 312 25.52 11.96 -15.49
C GLY A 312 26.10 13.36 -15.63
N TYR A 313 26.20 13.86 -16.86
CA TYR A 313 26.66 15.21 -17.15
C TYR A 313 25.47 16.14 -17.38
N PRO A 314 25.56 17.43 -17.00
CA PRO A 314 24.55 18.41 -17.39
C PRO A 314 24.39 18.47 -18.92
N ASN A 315 23.16 18.71 -19.37
CA ASN A 315 22.85 18.90 -20.79
C ASN A 315 23.37 20.26 -21.30
N VAL A 316 23.11 20.57 -22.58
CA VAL A 316 23.53 21.84 -23.21
C VAL A 316 22.94 23.11 -22.57
N HIS A 317 21.91 22.96 -21.72
CA HIS A 317 21.32 24.04 -20.95
C HIS A 317 21.86 24.11 -19.51
N GLY A 318 22.80 23.24 -19.14
CA GLY A 318 23.37 23.19 -17.80
C GLY A 318 22.49 22.46 -16.78
N GLU A 319 21.54 21.65 -17.23
CA GLU A 319 20.63 20.90 -16.37
C GLU A 319 20.95 19.40 -16.36
N GLY A 320 20.84 18.77 -15.20
CA GLY A 320 20.82 17.32 -14.99
C GLY A 320 19.42 16.75 -14.67
N PRO A 321 19.39 15.52 -14.13
CA PRO A 321 18.16 14.78 -13.90
C PRO A 321 17.49 15.07 -12.56
N ALA A 322 18.10 15.78 -11.62
CA ALA A 322 17.58 15.90 -10.26
C ALA A 322 16.60 17.06 -10.09
N HIS A 323 15.49 16.84 -9.38
CA HIS A 323 14.46 17.88 -9.17
C HIS A 323 14.01 18.06 -7.72
N HIS A 324 13.90 16.99 -6.94
CA HIS A 324 13.34 17.05 -5.58
C HIS A 324 14.05 16.13 -4.60
N VAL A 325 14.14 16.54 -3.34
CA VAL A 325 14.63 15.74 -2.22
C VAL A 325 13.63 15.83 -1.07
N VAL A 326 13.42 14.72 -0.37
CA VAL A 326 12.58 14.66 0.83
C VAL A 326 13.25 13.81 1.89
N CYS A 327 13.18 14.22 3.16
CA CYS A 327 13.70 13.48 4.31
C CYS A 327 12.54 12.92 5.14
N ALA A 328 12.65 11.64 5.53
CA ALA A 328 11.70 10.96 6.39
C ALA A 328 12.23 9.61 6.89
N ASP A 329 11.75 9.18 8.06
CA ASP A 329 12.02 7.89 8.69
C ASP A 329 11.19 6.76 8.05
N PHE A 330 11.69 6.19 6.94
CA PHE A 330 10.98 5.14 6.21
C PHE A 330 11.19 3.78 6.87
N ASP A 331 12.34 3.52 7.48
CA ASP A 331 12.61 2.24 8.13
C ASP A 331 12.18 2.17 9.62
N LYS A 332 11.67 3.28 10.14
CA LYS A 332 11.10 3.44 11.48
C LYS A 332 12.10 3.21 12.60
N ASP A 333 13.39 3.45 12.34
CA ASP A 333 14.45 3.36 13.36
C ASP A 333 14.67 4.67 14.13
N GLY A 334 13.96 5.74 13.75
CA GLY A 334 14.00 7.06 14.38
C GLY A 334 14.97 8.05 13.73
N ASP A 335 15.78 7.60 12.77
CA ASP A 335 16.61 8.43 11.91
C ASP A 335 15.93 8.62 10.56
N ASP A 336 15.90 9.85 10.05
CA ASP A 336 15.39 10.09 8.71
C ASP A 336 16.37 9.56 7.66
N GLU A 337 15.84 8.91 6.65
CA GLU A 337 16.47 8.76 5.34
C GLU A 337 16.15 9.96 4.47
N PHE A 338 16.65 9.94 3.25
CA PHE A 338 16.11 10.81 2.22
C PHE A 338 15.93 10.10 0.88
N LEU A 339 14.92 10.57 0.15
CA LEU A 339 14.66 10.18 -1.22
C LEU A 339 15.05 11.31 -2.18
N VAL A 340 15.59 10.96 -3.34
CA VAL A 340 15.89 11.89 -4.43
C VAL A 340 15.05 11.53 -5.66
N ALA A 341 14.30 12.50 -6.17
CA ALA A 341 13.51 12.39 -7.40
C ALA A 341 14.36 12.79 -8.62
N LEU A 342 14.60 11.84 -9.51
CA LEU A 342 15.30 12.06 -10.78
C LEU A 342 14.30 12.01 -11.94
N ARG A 343 14.05 13.18 -12.56
CA ARG A 343 13.12 13.36 -13.69
C ARG A 343 13.52 12.56 -14.93
N GLY A 344 14.81 12.35 -15.16
CA GLY A 344 15.36 11.63 -16.30
C GLY A 344 16.39 12.45 -17.11
N PRO A 345 16.96 11.87 -18.17
CA PRO A 345 16.59 10.59 -18.78
C PRO A 345 17.16 9.34 -18.07
N SER A 346 16.71 8.16 -18.52
CA SER A 346 17.35 6.87 -18.23
C SER A 346 18.84 6.89 -18.64
N PRO A 347 19.77 6.27 -17.88
CA PRO A 347 19.56 5.34 -16.77
C PRO A 347 19.37 6.01 -15.39
N ASN A 348 19.54 7.32 -15.30
CA ASN A 348 19.51 8.04 -14.02
C ASN A 348 18.10 8.30 -13.51
N GLN A 349 17.09 8.34 -14.39
CA GLN A 349 15.68 8.47 -14.02
C GLN A 349 15.27 7.51 -12.90
N GLY A 350 14.45 7.96 -11.96
CA GLY A 350 13.98 7.13 -10.85
C GLY A 350 13.82 7.85 -9.52
N VAL A 351 13.62 7.06 -8.48
CA VAL A 351 13.76 7.49 -7.08
C VAL A 351 14.91 6.74 -6.43
N TYR A 352 15.80 7.48 -5.76
CA TYR A 352 16.92 6.92 -5.02
C TYR A 352 16.74 7.15 -3.53
N TYR A 353 16.93 6.10 -2.74
CA TYR A 353 16.84 6.07 -1.29
C TYR A 353 18.23 6.11 -0.68
N TYR A 354 18.43 6.95 0.34
CA TYR A 354 19.71 7.10 1.05
C TYR A 354 19.53 6.97 2.56
N LYS A 355 20.24 6.02 3.18
CA LYS A 355 20.27 5.82 4.64
C LYS A 355 21.55 6.40 5.25
N PRO A 356 21.49 7.29 6.25
CA PRO A 356 22.69 7.70 6.99
C PRO A 356 23.33 6.51 7.71
N ILE A 357 24.63 6.31 7.50
CA ILE A 357 25.43 5.29 8.18
C ILE A 357 26.39 5.95 9.19
N ASP A 358 27.06 7.02 8.76
CA ASP A 358 27.93 7.83 9.62
C ASP A 358 27.97 9.27 9.10
N LEU A 359 27.13 10.13 9.70
CA LEU A 359 27.04 11.55 9.35
C LEU A 359 28.38 12.28 9.51
N SER A 360 29.18 11.95 10.53
CA SER A 360 30.43 12.65 10.80
C SER A 360 31.43 12.52 9.65
N ARG A 361 31.30 11.44 8.86
CA ARG A 361 32.10 11.14 7.68
C ARG A 361 31.34 11.33 6.36
N GLY A 362 30.08 11.75 6.41
CA GLY A 362 29.22 11.87 5.23
C GLY A 362 28.94 10.53 4.54
N LEU A 363 28.86 9.43 5.30
CA LEU A 363 28.63 8.09 4.75
C LEU A 363 27.14 7.74 4.75
N PHE A 364 26.63 7.43 3.56
CA PHE A 364 25.27 7.01 3.31
C PHE A 364 25.25 5.73 2.48
N ALA A 365 24.32 4.83 2.77
CA ALA A 365 24.02 3.69 1.90
C ALA A 365 22.93 4.11 0.91
N LYS A 366 22.94 3.54 -0.31
CA LYS A 366 22.09 3.97 -1.41
C LYS A 366 21.42 2.80 -2.14
N TRP A 367 20.15 2.99 -2.49
CA TRP A 367 19.40 2.07 -3.35
C TRP A 367 18.55 2.84 -4.36
N LYS A 368 18.33 2.26 -5.54
CA LYS A 368 17.32 2.73 -6.48
C LYS A 368 16.01 2.01 -6.16
N VAL A 369 14.96 2.76 -5.85
CA VAL A 369 13.67 2.23 -5.37
C VAL A 369 12.52 2.45 -6.37
N SER A 370 12.77 3.20 -7.45
CA SER A 370 11.89 3.28 -8.61
C SER A 370 12.70 3.60 -9.88
N GLU A 371 12.23 3.10 -11.02
CA GLU A 371 12.74 3.40 -12.38
C GLU A 371 11.93 4.50 -13.09
N ASP A 372 10.76 4.85 -12.55
CA ASP A 372 9.86 5.82 -13.15
C ASP A 372 10.42 7.24 -13.05
N SER A 373 10.05 8.09 -14.01
CA SER A 373 10.31 9.53 -13.90
C SER A 373 9.64 10.06 -12.66
N ALA A 374 10.37 10.85 -11.86
CA ALA A 374 9.83 11.49 -10.68
C ALA A 374 10.14 12.99 -10.71
N ALA A 375 9.10 13.80 -10.82
CA ALA A 375 9.18 15.26 -10.67
C ALA A 375 9.26 15.64 -9.19
N ARG A 376 8.32 15.15 -8.39
CA ARG A 376 8.22 15.44 -6.96
C ARG A 376 7.81 14.18 -6.22
N ILE A 377 8.03 14.18 -4.91
CA ILE A 377 7.74 13.06 -4.02
C ILE A 377 6.81 13.59 -2.93
N ALA A 378 5.67 12.93 -2.75
CA ALA A 378 4.79 13.10 -1.60
C ALA A 378 5.00 11.93 -0.62
N ILE A 379 4.92 12.20 0.67
CA ILE A 379 5.11 11.21 1.74
C ILE A 379 3.86 11.18 2.62
N ALA A 380 3.33 10.00 2.86
CA ALA A 380 2.27 9.74 3.85
C ALA A 380 2.24 8.25 4.16
N ASP A 381 1.47 7.85 5.18
CA ASP A 381 1.02 6.47 5.34
C ASP A 381 -0.22 6.27 4.45
N PHE A 382 -0.03 5.82 3.21
CA PHE A 382 -1.11 5.69 2.24
C PHE A 382 -1.90 4.39 2.42
N ASN A 383 -1.51 3.47 3.28
CA ASN A 383 -2.27 2.23 3.52
C ASN A 383 -2.63 2.02 5.00
N ASN A 384 -2.40 3.03 5.85
CA ASN A 384 -2.66 3.03 7.28
C ASN A 384 -1.94 1.88 8.04
N ASN A 385 -0.75 1.47 7.61
CA ASN A 385 0.04 0.43 8.27
C ASN A 385 1.04 0.97 9.31
N GLY A 386 1.03 2.29 9.53
CA GLY A 386 1.94 3.00 10.43
C GLY A 386 3.37 3.12 9.90
N LEU A 387 3.61 2.89 8.61
CA LEU A 387 4.86 3.12 7.90
C LEU A 387 4.69 4.25 6.89
N LEU A 388 5.78 4.98 6.63
CA LEU A 388 5.77 5.99 5.58
C LEU A 388 5.95 5.32 4.22
N ASP A 389 5.01 5.61 3.32
CA ASP A 389 5.04 5.32 1.90
C ASP A 389 5.49 6.58 1.13
N PHE A 390 5.73 6.44 -0.17
CA PHE A 390 5.93 7.63 -1.02
C PHE A 390 5.10 7.56 -2.30
N ALA A 391 4.78 8.71 -2.87
CA ALA A 391 4.11 8.81 -4.16
C ALA A 391 4.87 9.75 -5.10
N THR A 392 4.82 9.49 -6.39
CA THR A 392 5.50 10.30 -7.41
C THR A 392 4.57 10.63 -8.57
N ILE A 393 4.89 11.73 -9.25
CA ILE A 393 4.36 12.08 -10.57
C ILE A 393 5.50 12.18 -11.58
N GLY A 394 5.31 11.68 -12.80
CA GLY A 394 6.27 11.82 -13.89
C GLY A 394 6.54 13.27 -14.26
N TYR A 395 7.79 13.60 -14.58
CA TYR A 395 8.16 14.96 -15.00
C TYR A 395 7.88 15.15 -16.49
N TYR A 396 6.88 15.96 -16.79
CA TYR A 396 6.54 16.35 -18.15
C TYR A 396 6.28 17.85 -18.23
N VAL A 397 7.32 18.59 -18.60
CA VAL A 397 7.27 20.04 -18.80
C VAL A 397 7.99 20.41 -20.10
N PRO A 398 7.25 20.76 -21.16
CA PRO A 398 7.82 21.24 -22.41
C PRO A 398 8.79 22.41 -22.19
N GLY A 399 9.91 22.41 -22.92
CA GLY A 399 10.98 23.39 -22.74
C GLY A 399 12.04 23.00 -21.69
N TYR A 400 11.76 21.97 -20.89
CA TYR A 400 12.72 21.36 -19.97
C TYR A 400 12.94 19.88 -20.31
N TYR A 401 12.12 18.99 -19.77
CA TYR A 401 12.18 17.55 -20.00
C TYR A 401 10.77 16.98 -20.05
N THR A 402 10.56 16.02 -20.95
CA THR A 402 9.28 15.32 -21.14
C THR A 402 9.53 13.82 -21.05
N ALA A 403 9.12 13.21 -19.94
CA ALA A 403 9.12 11.76 -19.81
C ALA A 403 8.18 11.12 -20.85
N GLU A 404 8.51 9.93 -21.34
CA GLU A 404 7.71 9.27 -22.40
C GLU A 404 6.30 8.87 -21.92
N ASN A 405 6.16 8.45 -20.67
CA ASN A 405 4.90 8.01 -20.07
C ASN A 405 4.77 8.58 -18.64
N PRO A 406 4.46 9.88 -18.47
CA PRO A 406 4.30 10.43 -17.14
C PRO A 406 3.08 9.79 -16.45
N SER A 407 3.28 9.31 -15.22
CA SER A 407 2.29 8.60 -14.43
C SER A 407 2.27 9.11 -12.99
N ILE A 408 1.17 8.85 -12.29
CA ILE A 408 1.08 8.98 -10.83
C ILE A 408 1.16 7.58 -10.24
N SER A 409 2.02 7.37 -9.26
CA SER A 409 2.16 6.08 -8.58
C SER A 409 2.43 6.26 -7.09
N ILE A 410 1.86 5.38 -6.29
CA ILE A 410 2.18 5.20 -4.86
C ILE A 410 3.14 4.02 -4.75
N TYR A 411 4.05 4.07 -3.79
CA TYR A 411 5.06 3.07 -3.49
C TYR A 411 4.94 2.71 -2.02
N TYR A 412 4.24 1.61 -1.72
CA TYR A 412 3.96 1.18 -0.36
C TYR A 412 5.19 0.55 0.28
N ASN A 413 5.53 0.96 1.49
CA ASN A 413 6.66 0.45 2.24
C ASN A 413 6.40 -0.97 2.76
N ARG A 414 7.29 -1.90 2.39
CA ARG A 414 7.19 -3.34 2.71
C ARG A 414 8.40 -3.89 3.46
N PHE A 415 9.20 -3.03 4.11
CA PHE A 415 10.47 -3.50 4.71
C PHE A 415 10.69 -3.09 6.17
N ALA A 416 10.18 -1.94 6.61
CA ALA A 416 10.46 -1.39 7.94
C ALA A 416 10.01 -2.28 9.12
N ASN A 417 8.96 -3.09 8.95
CA ASN A 417 8.36 -3.89 10.03
C ASN A 417 9.06 -5.24 10.34
N LYS A 418 10.19 -5.55 9.70
CA LYS A 418 10.86 -6.86 9.87
C LYS A 418 11.53 -7.11 11.24
N ASN A 419 11.58 -6.09 12.11
CA ASN A 419 12.23 -6.16 13.44
C ASN A 419 11.27 -6.42 14.63
N ALA A 420 9.98 -6.69 14.42
CA ALA A 420 9.16 -7.21 15.50
C ALA A 420 9.28 -8.74 15.56
N GLN A 421 9.66 -9.29 16.72
CA GLN A 421 9.67 -10.73 17.00
C GLN A 421 8.34 -11.38 16.57
N GLY A 422 8.41 -12.36 15.67
CA GLY A 422 7.27 -13.02 15.02
C GLY A 422 6.82 -12.24 13.78
N THR A 423 6.82 -12.88 12.60
CA THR A 423 6.42 -12.18 11.37
C THR A 423 4.99 -11.66 11.55
N LYS A 424 4.82 -10.34 11.44
CA LYS A 424 3.52 -9.69 11.50
C LYS A 424 2.70 -9.91 10.24
N GLU A 425 3.38 -10.32 9.15
CA GLU A 425 2.84 -10.42 7.81
C GLU A 425 2.68 -11.87 7.31
N ILE A 426 1.70 -12.11 6.43
CA ILE A 426 1.59 -13.34 5.64
C ILE A 426 2.81 -13.45 4.70
N GLN A 427 3.60 -14.50 4.89
CA GLN A 427 4.70 -14.85 3.99
C GLN A 427 4.35 -16.09 3.19
N VAL A 428 4.74 -16.11 1.92
CA VAL A 428 4.60 -17.27 1.04
C VAL A 428 5.96 -17.68 0.50
N THR A 429 6.24 -18.98 0.59
CA THR A 429 7.46 -19.60 0.07
C THR A 429 7.11 -20.85 -0.69
N LYS A 430 8.03 -21.35 -1.51
CA LYS A 430 7.87 -22.62 -2.21
C LYS A 430 8.42 -23.75 -1.34
N GLN A 431 7.63 -24.81 -1.17
CA GLN A 431 8.08 -26.05 -0.56
C GLN A 431 7.58 -27.22 -1.39
N ASN A 432 8.47 -28.08 -1.90
CA ASN A 432 8.11 -29.27 -2.70
C ASN A 432 7.19 -28.99 -3.92
N ASN A 433 7.34 -27.84 -4.58
CA ASN A 433 6.45 -27.32 -5.65
C ASN A 433 5.03 -26.96 -5.20
N GLU A 434 4.79 -26.84 -3.89
CA GLU A 434 3.55 -26.35 -3.29
C GLU A 434 3.81 -24.99 -2.64
N LEU A 435 2.74 -24.26 -2.32
CA LEU A 435 2.86 -23.03 -1.54
C LEU A 435 2.92 -23.37 -0.05
N LEU A 436 3.87 -22.77 0.66
CA LEU A 436 3.93 -22.74 2.10
C LEU A 436 3.64 -21.32 2.58
N PHE A 437 2.51 -21.13 3.22
CA PHE A 437 2.16 -19.90 3.92
C PHE A 437 2.65 -19.94 5.36
N LYS A 438 3.35 -18.90 5.77
CA LYS A 438 3.61 -18.59 7.18
C LYS A 438 2.77 -17.39 7.55
N VAL A 439 1.85 -17.56 8.49
CA VAL A 439 0.89 -16.53 8.89
C VAL A 439 1.12 -16.09 10.34
N PRO A 440 0.89 -14.81 10.68
CA PRO A 440 0.82 -14.38 12.07
C PRO A 440 -0.34 -15.10 12.77
N ARG A 441 -0.22 -15.29 14.10
CA ARG A 441 -1.38 -15.70 14.90
C ARG A 441 -2.40 -14.57 14.92
N PRO A 442 -3.69 -14.81 14.65
CA PRO A 442 -4.67 -13.73 14.57
C PRO A 442 -4.75 -12.91 15.87
N ASN A 443 -4.58 -13.53 17.04
CA ASN A 443 -4.57 -12.83 18.34
C ASN A 443 -3.33 -11.96 18.60
N LYS A 444 -2.27 -12.11 17.79
CA LYS A 444 -1.05 -11.28 17.80
C LYS A 444 -0.98 -10.35 16.60
N ALA A 445 -1.90 -10.46 15.64
CA ALA A 445 -1.96 -9.58 14.49
C ALA A 445 -2.30 -8.16 14.95
N LEU A 446 -1.58 -7.17 14.43
CA LEU A 446 -1.81 -5.76 14.78
C LEU A 446 -2.74 -5.05 13.78
N GLN A 447 -2.84 -5.57 12.57
CA GLN A 447 -3.62 -5.00 11.48
C GLN A 447 -4.21 -6.10 10.60
N TYR A 448 -5.22 -5.72 9.80
CA TYR A 448 -5.80 -6.59 8.80
C TYR A 448 -4.80 -6.86 7.66
N GLU A 449 -4.72 -8.11 7.23
CA GLU A 449 -3.90 -8.53 6.12
C GLU A 449 -4.64 -9.44 5.16
N MET A 450 -4.31 -9.32 3.87
CA MET A 450 -4.92 -10.09 2.80
C MET A 450 -3.86 -10.43 1.75
N MET A 451 -3.80 -11.72 1.39
CA MET A 451 -2.93 -12.26 0.35
C MET A 451 -3.80 -12.98 -0.69
N PRO A 452 -4.05 -12.40 -1.87
CA PRO A 452 -4.62 -13.16 -2.97
C PRO A 452 -3.58 -14.17 -3.44
N PHE A 453 -3.99 -15.39 -3.78
CA PHE A 453 -3.01 -16.43 -4.16
C PHE A 453 -3.43 -17.32 -5.31
N MET A 454 -4.74 -17.55 -5.51
CA MET A 454 -5.21 -18.46 -6.55
C MET A 454 -6.57 -18.06 -7.09
N THR A 455 -6.82 -18.29 -8.37
CA THR A 455 -8.18 -18.36 -8.94
C THR A 455 -8.52 -19.80 -9.28
N VAL A 456 -9.78 -20.19 -9.07
CA VAL A 456 -10.33 -21.50 -9.42
C VAL A 456 -11.57 -21.28 -10.27
N GLY A 457 -11.45 -21.45 -11.58
CA GLY A 457 -12.39 -20.88 -12.53
C GLY A 457 -12.43 -19.36 -12.37
N ASP A 458 -13.64 -18.82 -12.14
CA ASP A 458 -13.87 -17.39 -11.90
C ASP A 458 -13.98 -17.01 -10.41
N ILE A 459 -13.54 -17.91 -9.51
CA ILE A 459 -13.57 -17.70 -8.06
C ILE A 459 -12.17 -17.35 -7.58
N SER A 460 -12.01 -16.14 -7.03
CA SER A 460 -10.75 -15.68 -6.46
C SER A 460 -10.61 -16.15 -5.02
N LEU A 461 -9.43 -16.66 -4.66
CA LEU A 461 -9.08 -17.10 -3.32
C LEU A 461 -8.05 -16.14 -2.70
N SER A 462 -8.34 -15.68 -1.48
CA SER A 462 -7.39 -14.95 -0.64
C SER A 462 -7.28 -15.58 0.75
N LEU A 463 -6.09 -15.46 1.34
CA LEU A 463 -5.80 -15.76 2.73
C LEU A 463 -5.82 -14.45 3.52
N GLU A 464 -6.58 -14.40 4.60
CA GLU A 464 -6.79 -13.15 5.34
C GLU A 464 -6.60 -13.33 6.84
N VAL A 465 -5.86 -12.41 7.47
CA VAL A 465 -5.70 -12.32 8.93
C VAL A 465 -6.40 -11.07 9.42
N ILE A 466 -7.33 -11.24 10.34
CA ILE A 466 -8.05 -10.16 10.99
C ILE A 466 -7.67 -10.12 12.47
N PRO A 467 -7.18 -8.98 13.00
CA PRO A 467 -6.85 -8.82 14.42
C PRO A 467 -8.04 -9.03 15.35
N PRO A 468 -7.81 -9.09 16.68
CA PRO A 468 -8.88 -9.11 17.66
C PRO A 468 -9.81 -7.91 17.55
N ASN A 469 -11.10 -8.13 17.85
CA ASN A 469 -12.10 -7.07 18.00
C ASN A 469 -12.16 -6.07 16.83
N SER A 470 -11.89 -6.55 15.62
CA SER A 470 -11.78 -5.75 14.41
C SER A 470 -12.99 -5.96 13.52
N LEU A 471 -13.29 -4.96 12.69
CA LEU A 471 -14.37 -4.98 11.71
C LEU A 471 -13.80 -5.18 10.31
N ARG A 472 -14.49 -5.99 9.50
CA ARG A 472 -14.20 -6.16 8.07
C ARG A 472 -15.47 -6.02 7.25
N GLN A 473 -15.42 -5.17 6.23
CA GLN A 473 -16.47 -5.04 5.23
C GLN A 473 -16.53 -6.30 4.35
N ILE A 474 -17.72 -6.71 3.98
CA ILE A 474 -18.02 -7.83 3.08
C ILE A 474 -19.04 -7.38 2.04
N ASP A 475 -19.22 -8.14 0.98
CA ASP A 475 -20.28 -7.94 0.01
C ASP A 475 -21.05 -9.24 -0.23
N LYS A 476 -22.12 -9.18 -1.03
CA LYS A 476 -22.96 -10.34 -1.38
C LYS A 476 -22.21 -11.44 -2.13
N ASN A 477 -21.01 -11.16 -2.66
CA ASN A 477 -20.18 -12.08 -3.43
C ASN A 477 -19.02 -12.64 -2.59
N THR A 478 -19.00 -12.37 -1.28
CA THR A 478 -17.97 -12.80 -0.34
C THR A 478 -18.41 -14.05 0.42
N TYR A 479 -17.63 -15.13 0.29
CA TYR A 479 -17.85 -16.41 0.96
C TYR A 479 -16.63 -16.74 1.82
N ILE A 480 -16.84 -17.21 3.04
CA ILE A 480 -15.77 -17.28 4.04
C ILE A 480 -15.69 -18.67 4.67
N LYS A 481 -14.51 -19.27 4.57
CA LYS A 481 -14.09 -20.43 5.35
C LYS A 481 -13.13 -19.97 6.44
N VAL A 482 -13.50 -20.14 7.70
CA VAL A 482 -12.60 -19.85 8.83
C VAL A 482 -11.59 -20.99 8.98
N LEU A 483 -10.33 -20.64 9.26
CA LEU A 483 -9.24 -21.56 9.57
C LEU A 483 -8.83 -21.52 11.05
N SER A 484 -8.92 -20.35 11.69
CA SER A 484 -8.63 -20.15 13.11
C SER A 484 -9.40 -18.94 13.64
N GLY A 485 -9.74 -18.95 14.93
CA GLY A 485 -10.49 -17.87 15.57
C GLY A 485 -12.00 -17.91 15.28
N ILE A 486 -12.65 -16.75 15.39
CA ILE A 486 -14.10 -16.63 15.26
C ILE A 486 -14.49 -15.33 14.55
N ILE A 487 -15.46 -15.42 13.65
CA ILE A 487 -16.15 -14.27 13.07
C ILE A 487 -17.60 -14.23 13.53
N MET A 488 -18.17 -13.03 13.63
CA MET A 488 -19.53 -12.76 14.08
C MET A 488 -20.19 -11.75 13.15
N TRP A 489 -21.50 -11.87 12.96
CA TRP A 489 -22.30 -10.89 12.22
C TRP A 489 -23.76 -10.91 12.68
N THR A 490 -24.55 -9.96 12.21
CA THR A 490 -25.98 -9.90 12.53
C THR A 490 -26.84 -9.89 11.27
N SER A 491 -28.02 -10.50 11.34
CA SER A 491 -29.01 -10.50 10.26
C SER A 491 -30.41 -10.21 10.79
N SER A 492 -31.29 -9.65 9.96
CA SER A 492 -32.69 -9.41 10.31
C SER A 492 -33.54 -10.62 9.95
N SER A 493 -34.39 -11.10 10.87
CA SER A 493 -35.43 -12.09 10.52
C SER A 493 -36.63 -11.40 9.86
N THR A 494 -37.13 -11.96 8.76
CA THR A 494 -38.30 -11.44 8.01
C THR A 494 -39.62 -11.49 8.78
N GLU A 495 -39.74 -12.32 9.82
CA GLU A 495 -41.03 -12.53 10.52
C GLU A 495 -41.28 -11.58 11.71
N LEU A 496 -40.25 -10.96 12.32
CA LEU A 496 -40.40 -10.27 13.61
C LEU A 496 -39.47 -9.05 13.84
N SER A 497 -38.73 -8.55 12.84
CA SER A 497 -37.77 -7.44 13.01
C SER A 497 -36.75 -7.67 14.15
N LYS A 498 -36.44 -8.93 14.46
CA LYS A 498 -35.44 -9.31 15.47
C LYS A 498 -34.08 -9.46 14.80
N THR A 499 -33.08 -8.84 15.42
CA THR A 499 -31.66 -9.06 15.11
C THR A 499 -31.25 -10.45 15.57
N VAL A 500 -30.74 -11.26 14.64
CA VAL A 500 -30.18 -12.59 14.90
C VAL A 500 -28.65 -12.46 14.87
N ASN A 501 -27.99 -12.92 15.92
CA ASN A 501 -26.54 -12.97 15.99
C ASN A 501 -26.07 -14.32 15.43
N HIS A 502 -25.09 -14.26 14.54
CA HIS A 502 -24.44 -15.42 13.95
C HIS A 502 -22.97 -15.42 14.30
N SER A 503 -22.38 -16.61 14.32
CA SER A 503 -20.93 -16.76 14.45
C SER A 503 -20.45 -17.97 13.65
N ARG A 504 -19.17 -17.96 13.27
CA ARG A 504 -18.53 -19.05 12.56
C ARG A 504 -17.11 -19.25 13.06
N THR A 505 -16.74 -20.51 13.22
CA THR A 505 -15.38 -20.95 13.56
C THR A 505 -14.86 -21.90 12.48
N PHE A 506 -13.71 -22.54 12.70
CA PHE A 506 -13.07 -23.39 11.69
C PHE A 506 -13.87 -24.66 11.33
N VAL A 507 -14.96 -24.95 12.03
CA VAL A 507 -15.92 -26.00 11.67
C VAL A 507 -17.35 -25.58 12.04
N CYS A 508 -18.35 -26.15 11.35
CA CYS A 508 -19.75 -26.09 11.78
C CYS A 508 -20.11 -27.33 12.62
N GLU A 509 -21.37 -27.45 13.03
CA GLU A 509 -21.82 -28.53 13.92
C GLU A 509 -21.54 -29.94 13.33
N PRO A 510 -21.18 -30.94 14.16
CA PRO A 510 -20.86 -32.28 13.69
C PRO A 510 -21.96 -32.88 12.81
N LYS A 511 -21.54 -33.42 11.66
CA LYS A 511 -22.45 -34.07 10.69
C LYS A 511 -23.56 -33.16 10.16
N THR A 512 -23.39 -31.84 10.19
CA THR A 512 -24.28 -30.87 9.52
C THR A 512 -23.57 -30.17 8.35
N VAL A 513 -24.31 -29.33 7.62
CA VAL A 513 -23.78 -28.47 6.56
C VAL A 513 -24.11 -27.00 6.84
N SER A 514 -23.22 -26.11 6.41
CA SER A 514 -23.38 -24.66 6.56
C SER A 514 -22.94 -23.94 5.29
N SER A 515 -23.71 -22.94 4.85
CA SER A 515 -23.33 -22.07 3.74
C SER A 515 -22.07 -21.30 4.09
N LEU A 516 -21.15 -21.06 3.16
CA LEU A 516 -20.02 -20.14 3.34
C LEU A 516 -20.42 -18.67 3.19
N ALA A 517 -21.63 -18.40 2.69
CA ALA A 517 -22.13 -17.04 2.51
C ALA A 517 -22.34 -16.35 3.86
N ILE A 518 -22.08 -15.04 3.91
CA ILE A 518 -22.33 -14.22 5.09
C ILE A 518 -23.45 -13.22 4.78
N CYS A 519 -24.64 -13.48 5.31
CA CYS A 519 -25.79 -12.58 5.19
C CYS A 519 -25.79 -11.59 6.36
N SER A 520 -25.04 -10.50 6.24
CA SER A 520 -24.97 -9.42 7.25
C SER A 520 -25.87 -8.24 6.86
N ASN A 521 -26.63 -7.69 7.83
CA ASN A 521 -27.47 -6.50 7.61
C ASN A 521 -26.65 -5.28 7.19
N GLU A 522 -25.46 -5.15 7.76
CA GLU A 522 -24.58 -3.99 7.62
C GLU A 522 -23.42 -4.29 6.67
N ASN A 523 -23.44 -5.43 5.97
CA ASN A 523 -22.33 -5.87 5.11
C ASN A 523 -20.99 -5.92 5.85
N VAL A 524 -21.01 -6.27 7.14
CA VAL A 524 -19.80 -6.39 7.97
C VAL A 524 -19.76 -7.70 8.74
N ILE A 525 -18.53 -8.14 9.00
CA ILE A 525 -18.20 -9.12 10.04
C ILE A 525 -17.31 -8.48 11.09
N THR A 526 -17.36 -9.02 12.30
CA THR A 526 -16.45 -8.67 13.39
C THR A 526 -15.73 -9.90 13.92
N THR A 527 -14.53 -9.73 14.46
CA THR A 527 -13.78 -10.80 15.14
C THR A 527 -13.93 -10.76 16.65
N GLY A 528 -13.74 -11.91 17.29
CA GLY A 528 -13.61 -11.97 18.75
C GLY A 528 -12.22 -11.56 19.25
N ASN A 529 -11.95 -11.80 20.54
CA ASN A 529 -10.68 -11.49 21.19
C ASN A 529 -9.46 -12.25 20.62
N GLU A 530 -9.70 -13.36 19.91
CA GLU A 530 -8.64 -14.15 19.29
C GLU A 530 -8.34 -13.76 17.84
N GLY A 531 -9.04 -12.76 17.28
CA GLY A 531 -8.99 -12.46 15.85
C GLY A 531 -9.57 -13.59 15.00
N ALA A 532 -9.26 -13.58 13.69
CA ALA A 532 -9.60 -14.67 12.78
C ALA A 532 -8.57 -14.84 11.64
N LEU A 533 -8.36 -16.08 11.20
CA LEU A 533 -7.66 -16.42 9.96
C LEU A 533 -8.66 -17.08 9.00
N LEU A 534 -8.74 -16.59 7.78
CA LEU A 534 -9.78 -16.93 6.82
C LEU A 534 -9.20 -17.33 5.46
N ILE A 535 -9.88 -18.26 4.79
CA ILE A 535 -9.89 -18.32 3.33
C ILE A 535 -11.16 -17.62 2.85
N VAL A 536 -10.99 -16.60 2.02
CA VAL A 536 -12.09 -15.88 1.39
C VAL A 536 -12.18 -16.29 -0.06
N LEU A 537 -13.38 -16.69 -0.48
CA LEU A 537 -13.75 -16.99 -1.85
C LEU A 537 -14.60 -15.81 -2.35
N LYS A 538 -14.12 -15.13 -3.39
CA LYS A 538 -14.82 -14.00 -4.00
C LYS A 538 -15.25 -14.34 -5.42
N ILE A 539 -16.54 -14.20 -5.68
CA ILE A 539 -17.14 -14.42 -7.00
C ILE A 539 -17.20 -13.09 -7.75
N ASN A 540 -16.94 -13.12 -9.06
CA ASN A 540 -17.01 -11.94 -9.92
C ASN A 540 -18.45 -11.36 -9.96
N GLU A 541 -18.58 -10.03 -9.88
CA GLU A 541 -19.87 -9.33 -9.81
C GLU A 541 -20.76 -9.54 -11.05
N THR A 542 -20.15 -9.92 -12.18
CA THR A 542 -20.86 -10.22 -13.43
C THR A 542 -21.46 -11.62 -13.47
N MET A 543 -21.20 -12.47 -12.47
CA MET A 543 -21.75 -13.81 -12.38
C MET A 543 -23.00 -13.86 -11.51
N ASP A 544 -24.14 -14.22 -12.11
CA ASP A 544 -25.39 -14.45 -11.39
C ASP A 544 -25.43 -15.83 -10.67
N THR A 545 -24.67 -16.81 -11.16
CA THR A 545 -24.56 -18.17 -10.57
C THR A 545 -23.18 -18.77 -10.84
N ILE A 546 -22.76 -19.72 -9.99
CA ILE A 546 -21.52 -20.48 -10.22
C ILE A 546 -21.67 -21.37 -11.46
N PRO A 547 -20.69 -21.34 -12.40
CA PRO A 547 -20.73 -22.18 -13.58
C PRO A 547 -20.64 -23.67 -13.22
N ARG A 548 -21.43 -24.49 -13.92
CA ARG A 548 -21.22 -25.94 -13.97
C ARG A 548 -20.13 -26.24 -15.00
N PHE A 549 -19.19 -27.09 -14.62
CA PHE A 549 -18.12 -27.53 -15.52
C PHE A 549 -18.47 -28.91 -16.07
N ASP A 550 -18.48 -29.05 -17.40
CA ASP A 550 -18.68 -30.31 -18.13
C ASP A 550 -17.37 -31.01 -18.50
N SER A 551 -16.23 -30.35 -18.26
CA SER A 551 -14.89 -30.89 -18.42
C SER A 551 -13.93 -30.23 -17.44
N ILE A 552 -12.91 -30.96 -16.97
CA ILE A 552 -11.94 -30.45 -16.00
C ILE A 552 -11.04 -29.36 -16.62
N GLU A 553 -10.82 -29.40 -17.94
CA GLU A 553 -9.99 -28.43 -18.67
C GLU A 553 -10.60 -27.03 -18.71
N LYS A 554 -11.91 -26.90 -18.46
CA LYS A 554 -12.59 -25.60 -18.33
C LYS A 554 -12.41 -24.97 -16.94
N VAL A 555 -11.88 -25.71 -15.97
CA VAL A 555 -11.56 -25.19 -14.64
C VAL A 555 -10.16 -24.58 -14.69
N THR A 556 -10.07 -23.29 -14.99
CA THR A 556 -8.80 -22.56 -15.01
C THR A 556 -8.27 -22.37 -13.60
N ILE A 557 -7.00 -22.75 -13.37
CA ILE A 557 -6.31 -22.47 -12.11
C ILE A 557 -5.18 -21.50 -12.40
N GLU A 558 -5.24 -20.30 -11.83
CA GLU A 558 -4.18 -19.30 -12.01
C GLU A 558 -3.55 -18.93 -10.67
N ASN A 559 -2.22 -18.83 -10.69
CA ASN A 559 -1.46 -18.29 -9.57
C ASN A 559 -1.50 -16.76 -9.65
N VAL A 560 -2.19 -16.14 -8.71
CA VAL A 560 -2.38 -14.68 -8.68
C VAL A 560 -1.64 -14.02 -7.52
N LEU A 561 -0.56 -14.66 -7.06
CA LEU A 561 0.31 -14.08 -6.03
C LEU A 561 0.84 -12.70 -6.47
N PRO A 562 0.79 -11.67 -5.60
CA PRO A 562 1.20 -10.31 -5.91
C PRO A 562 2.68 -10.18 -6.31
N GLU A 563 3.04 -9.14 -7.06
CA GLU A 563 4.39 -8.95 -7.62
C GLU A 563 5.52 -8.93 -6.58
N PHE A 564 5.22 -8.55 -5.33
CA PHE A 564 6.19 -8.57 -4.23
C PHE A 564 6.57 -9.99 -3.78
N CYS A 565 5.76 -11.00 -4.10
CA CYS A 565 6.11 -12.40 -3.87
C CYS A 565 7.23 -12.81 -4.81
N SER A 566 8.12 -13.70 -4.34
CA SER A 566 9.28 -14.11 -5.13
C SER A 566 8.86 -14.66 -6.50
N GLU A 567 9.65 -14.37 -7.52
CA GLU A 567 9.38 -14.86 -8.87
C GLU A 567 9.27 -16.40 -8.90
N GLU A 568 10.01 -17.09 -8.02
CA GLU A 568 9.93 -18.54 -7.87
C GLU A 568 8.53 -19.02 -7.45
N VAL A 569 7.88 -18.38 -6.47
CA VAL A 569 6.52 -18.78 -6.05
C VAL A 569 5.47 -18.35 -7.06
N ARG A 570 5.62 -17.18 -7.70
CA ARG A 570 4.69 -16.69 -8.72
C ARG A 570 4.67 -17.53 -10.00
N LYS A 571 5.77 -18.22 -10.30
CA LYS A 571 5.89 -19.12 -11.45
C LYS A 571 5.38 -20.54 -11.19
N LEU A 572 4.94 -20.86 -9.97
CA LEU A 572 4.31 -22.16 -9.71
C LEU A 572 3.00 -22.25 -10.46
N SER A 573 2.81 -23.36 -11.17
CA SER A 573 1.55 -23.72 -11.83
C SER A 573 0.87 -24.84 -11.05
N PHE A 574 -0.46 -24.75 -11.00
CA PHE A 574 -1.30 -25.72 -10.32
C PHE A 574 -2.21 -26.36 -11.36
N GLN A 575 -2.35 -27.68 -11.30
CA GLN A 575 -3.17 -28.42 -12.25
C GLN A 575 -3.80 -29.62 -11.56
N PHE A 576 -5.03 -29.92 -11.94
CA PHE A 576 -5.67 -31.17 -11.57
C PHE A 576 -4.96 -32.36 -12.22
N ILE A 577 -4.52 -33.31 -11.40
CA ILE A 577 -3.90 -34.55 -11.82
C ILE A 577 -4.91 -35.67 -11.60
N ARG A 578 -5.20 -36.44 -12.65
CA ARG A 578 -6.14 -37.56 -12.55
C ARG A 578 -5.63 -38.59 -11.55
N CYS A 579 -6.49 -39.04 -10.64
CA CYS A 579 -6.13 -39.92 -9.53
C CYS A 579 -5.51 -41.25 -9.99
N ASN A 580 -5.80 -41.71 -11.21
CA ASN A 580 -5.19 -42.91 -11.79
C ASN A 580 -3.70 -42.77 -12.15
N LYS A 581 -3.13 -41.56 -12.04
CA LYS A 581 -1.69 -41.30 -12.19
C LYS A 581 -0.93 -41.58 -10.91
N TYR A 582 -1.60 -41.65 -9.76
CA TYR A 582 -1.00 -42.02 -8.49
C TYR A 582 -1.07 -43.52 -8.24
N ASP A 583 -0.06 -44.06 -7.55
CA ASP A 583 0.00 -45.50 -7.25
C ASP A 583 -1.23 -45.99 -6.48
N TRP A 584 -1.78 -45.18 -5.57
CA TRP A 584 -2.97 -45.51 -4.78
C TRP A 584 -4.27 -45.51 -5.59
N GLY A 585 -4.31 -44.78 -6.71
CA GLY A 585 -5.51 -44.56 -7.52
C GLY A 585 -5.48 -45.26 -8.89
N LYS A 586 -4.33 -45.79 -9.31
CA LYS A 586 -4.08 -46.33 -10.66
C LYS A 586 -5.14 -47.31 -11.15
N GLU A 587 -5.46 -48.32 -10.35
CA GLU A 587 -6.49 -49.31 -10.71
C GLU A 587 -7.90 -48.82 -10.35
N LYS A 588 -8.04 -48.10 -9.23
CA LYS A 588 -9.34 -47.67 -8.69
C LYS A 588 -10.05 -46.63 -9.57
N PHE A 589 -9.29 -45.75 -10.23
CA PHE A 589 -9.81 -44.64 -11.03
C PHE A 589 -9.43 -44.75 -12.51
N LYS A 590 -9.00 -45.93 -12.97
CA LYS A 590 -8.54 -46.14 -14.34
C LYS A 590 -9.53 -45.60 -15.37
N ASP A 591 -10.81 -45.91 -15.16
CA ASP A 591 -11.92 -45.57 -16.05
C ASP A 591 -12.81 -44.43 -15.50
N HIS A 592 -12.38 -43.75 -14.44
CA HIS A 592 -13.16 -42.69 -13.77
C HIS A 592 -12.45 -41.33 -13.82
N GLU A 593 -13.23 -40.26 -13.98
CA GLU A 593 -12.74 -38.89 -13.96
C GLU A 593 -12.78 -38.35 -12.51
N CYS A 594 -11.74 -38.71 -11.76
CA CYS A 594 -11.46 -38.18 -10.43
C CYS A 594 -10.06 -37.58 -10.45
N TYR A 595 -9.93 -36.38 -9.89
CA TYR A 595 -8.72 -35.57 -9.94
C TYR A 595 -8.38 -35.06 -8.55
N ASP A 596 -7.08 -34.96 -8.30
CA ASP A 596 -6.49 -34.33 -7.13
C ASP A 596 -5.56 -33.22 -7.60
N MET A 597 -5.56 -32.12 -6.87
CA MET A 597 -4.62 -31.03 -7.02
C MET A 597 -4.02 -30.74 -5.66
N LYS A 598 -2.73 -31.09 -5.53
CA LYS A 598 -1.89 -30.67 -4.41
C LYS A 598 -2.00 -29.16 -4.23
N GLY A 599 -2.28 -28.74 -3.01
CA GLY A 599 -2.53 -27.34 -2.72
C GLY A 599 -1.38 -26.71 -1.96
N PHE A 600 -1.63 -26.37 -0.71
CA PHE A 600 -0.79 -25.47 0.05
C PHE A 600 -0.87 -25.72 1.55
N ASP A 601 0.26 -25.54 2.21
CA ASP A 601 0.42 -25.70 3.66
C ASP A 601 0.37 -24.34 4.35
N ILE A 602 -0.26 -24.27 5.51
CA ILE A 602 -0.36 -23.06 6.34
C ILE A 602 0.22 -23.36 7.72
N LYS A 603 1.20 -22.55 8.12
CA LYS A 603 1.86 -22.63 9.43
C LYS A 603 1.82 -21.30 10.15
N PHE A 604 1.82 -21.34 11.48
CA PHE A 604 2.05 -20.13 12.26
C PHE A 604 3.51 -19.73 12.19
N ALA A 605 3.75 -18.47 11.86
CA ALA A 605 5.08 -17.98 11.58
C ALA A 605 5.96 -17.77 12.83
N ASP A 606 5.36 -17.77 14.02
CA ASP A 606 6.11 -17.58 15.27
C ASP A 606 6.86 -18.85 15.71
N ASN A 607 6.40 -20.04 15.31
CA ASN A 607 7.01 -21.31 15.73
C ASN A 607 6.98 -22.42 14.66
N ASP A 608 6.57 -22.12 13.43
CA ASP A 608 6.37 -23.08 12.35
C ASP A 608 5.39 -24.23 12.70
N GLU A 609 4.49 -23.99 13.65
CA GLU A 609 3.42 -24.94 13.99
C GLU A 609 2.46 -25.08 12.81
N HIS A 610 2.31 -26.31 12.32
CA HIS A 610 1.37 -26.65 11.27
C HIS A 610 -0.06 -26.39 11.74
N LEU A 611 -0.81 -25.61 10.96
CA LEU A 611 -2.21 -25.32 11.20
C LEU A 611 -3.11 -26.19 10.33
N CYS A 612 -2.95 -26.10 9.01
CA CYS A 612 -3.84 -26.73 8.06
C CYS A 612 -3.15 -26.92 6.71
N TYR A 613 -3.27 -28.12 6.15
CA TYR A 613 -2.94 -28.38 4.74
C TYR A 613 -4.22 -28.37 3.92
N ILE A 614 -4.20 -27.69 2.78
CA ILE A 614 -5.35 -27.52 1.91
C ILE A 614 -5.03 -28.10 0.55
N GLN A 615 -5.93 -28.93 0.01
CA GLN A 615 -5.84 -29.47 -1.34
C GLN A 615 -7.19 -29.44 -2.02
N LEU A 616 -7.21 -29.51 -3.35
CA LEU A 616 -8.43 -29.46 -4.13
C LEU A 616 -8.66 -30.79 -4.82
N TRP A 617 -9.94 -31.14 -4.95
CA TRP A 617 -10.38 -32.35 -5.60
C TRP A 617 -11.46 -32.03 -6.62
N ALA A 618 -11.52 -32.85 -7.67
CA ALA A 618 -12.63 -32.81 -8.61
C ALA A 618 -13.10 -34.21 -8.97
N ALA A 619 -14.40 -34.41 -9.10
CA ALA A 619 -14.99 -35.69 -9.46
C ALA A 619 -16.15 -35.50 -10.43
N GLU A 620 -16.15 -36.25 -11.54
CA GLU A 620 -17.31 -36.35 -12.43
C GLU A 620 -18.51 -36.93 -11.66
N GLN A 621 -19.72 -36.60 -12.10
CA GLN A 621 -20.97 -37.16 -11.59
C GLN A 621 -20.97 -38.71 -11.52
N GLY A 622 -21.53 -39.25 -10.43
CA GLY A 622 -21.64 -40.69 -10.17
C GLY A 622 -20.38 -41.39 -9.64
N ILE A 623 -19.29 -40.66 -9.42
CA ILE A 623 -18.01 -41.19 -8.93
C ILE A 623 -17.97 -41.28 -7.39
N ASN A 624 -17.52 -42.44 -6.92
CA ASN A 624 -17.14 -42.69 -5.54
C ASN A 624 -15.65 -42.40 -5.36
N CYS A 625 -15.30 -41.41 -4.53
CA CYS A 625 -13.91 -41.01 -4.28
C CYS A 625 -13.22 -41.87 -3.20
N VAL A 626 -13.51 -43.18 -3.20
CA VAL A 626 -12.97 -44.23 -2.31
C VAL A 626 -13.39 -44.09 -0.85
N VAL A 627 -13.88 -45.20 -0.29
CA VAL A 627 -14.20 -45.32 1.14
C VAL A 627 -12.91 -45.47 1.95
N HIS A 628 -12.71 -44.60 2.94
CA HIS A 628 -11.52 -44.57 3.80
C HIS A 628 -11.85 -44.06 5.22
N ASN A 629 -10.88 -44.09 6.12
CA ASN A 629 -11.06 -43.68 7.53
C ASN A 629 -9.81 -43.03 8.18
N HIS A 630 -8.87 -42.56 7.35
CA HIS A 630 -7.61 -41.90 7.76
C HIS A 630 -6.82 -42.65 8.86
N SER A 631 -6.80 -43.98 8.84
CA SER A 631 -6.02 -44.77 9.78
C SER A 631 -4.50 -44.69 9.56
N ASP A 632 -4.07 -44.04 8.49
CA ASP A 632 -2.69 -43.84 8.07
C ASP A 632 -2.20 -42.39 8.20
N ALA A 633 -3.05 -41.46 8.66
CA ALA A 633 -2.71 -40.04 8.73
C ALA A 633 -3.28 -39.34 9.98
N PHE A 634 -2.60 -38.29 10.43
CA PHE A 634 -2.96 -37.52 11.62
C PHE A 634 -3.44 -36.11 11.25
N PHE A 635 -4.75 -35.96 11.04
CA PHE A 635 -5.40 -34.67 10.82
C PHE A 635 -6.91 -34.74 11.08
N CYS A 636 -7.53 -33.57 11.21
CA CYS A 636 -8.97 -33.39 11.20
C CYS A 636 -9.40 -32.75 9.86
N GLU A 637 -9.98 -33.54 8.97
CA GLU A 637 -10.47 -33.09 7.66
C GLU A 637 -11.94 -32.64 7.69
N VAL A 638 -12.18 -31.45 7.14
CA VAL A 638 -13.50 -31.02 6.62
C VAL A 638 -13.36 -30.53 5.18
N ASN A 639 -14.44 -30.61 4.41
CA ASN A 639 -14.49 -30.19 3.02
C ASN A 639 -15.40 -28.97 2.85
N ALA A 640 -14.99 -28.06 1.97
CA ALA A 640 -15.83 -26.99 1.47
C ALA A 640 -16.03 -27.15 -0.05
N CYS A 641 -17.29 -27.32 -0.47
CA CYS A 641 -17.63 -27.46 -1.87
C CYS A 641 -17.53 -26.10 -2.57
N ILE A 642 -16.75 -26.02 -3.64
CA ILE A 642 -16.69 -24.82 -4.49
C ILE A 642 -17.84 -24.91 -5.51
N VAL A 643 -17.91 -26.04 -6.22
CA VAL A 643 -18.93 -26.32 -7.23
C VAL A 643 -19.49 -27.72 -6.99
N ASN A 644 -20.81 -27.85 -6.90
CA ASN A 644 -21.49 -29.14 -6.91
C ASN A 644 -22.17 -29.32 -8.27
N GLY A 645 -21.65 -30.23 -9.10
CA GLY A 645 -22.05 -30.37 -10.51
C GLY A 645 -23.52 -30.72 -10.68
N THR A 646 -24.04 -31.55 -9.77
CA THR A 646 -25.45 -31.99 -9.75
C THR A 646 -26.30 -31.25 -8.71
N GLY A 647 -25.67 -30.50 -7.82
CA GLY A 647 -26.29 -29.89 -6.64
C GLY A 647 -26.57 -30.86 -5.49
N LYS A 648 -26.23 -32.16 -5.63
CA LYS A 648 -26.53 -33.22 -4.66
C LYS A 648 -25.35 -34.13 -4.33
N GLY A 649 -24.14 -33.81 -4.81
CA GLY A 649 -22.92 -34.47 -4.35
C GLY A 649 -22.60 -34.13 -2.89
N GLY A 650 -21.76 -34.91 -2.24
CA GLY A 650 -21.30 -34.62 -0.88
C GLY A 650 -20.74 -35.82 -0.14
N MET A 651 -20.70 -35.73 1.19
CA MET A 651 -20.10 -36.76 2.03
C MET A 651 -21.07 -37.89 2.34
N GLN A 652 -20.56 -39.11 2.35
CA GLN A 652 -21.26 -40.30 2.81
C GLN A 652 -20.44 -41.00 3.89
N TYR A 653 -21.07 -41.42 4.98
CA TYR A 653 -20.37 -42.00 6.13
C TYR A 653 -21.18 -43.10 6.81
N LEU A 654 -20.50 -44.09 7.41
CA LEU A 654 -21.13 -45.07 8.29
C LEU A 654 -21.48 -44.46 9.65
N ILE A 655 -22.56 -44.94 10.29
CA ILE A 655 -23.10 -44.31 11.51
C ILE A 655 -22.08 -44.37 12.65
N SER A 656 -21.36 -45.48 12.79
CA SER A 656 -20.37 -45.69 13.83
C SER A 656 -18.95 -45.89 13.28
N SER A 657 -17.98 -45.27 13.95
CA SER A 657 -16.54 -45.52 13.77
C SER A 657 -16.09 -46.94 14.11
N LYS A 658 -16.93 -47.71 14.81
CA LYS A 658 -16.68 -49.12 15.17
C LYS A 658 -17.19 -50.10 14.12
N GLU A 659 -17.89 -49.64 13.09
CA GLU A 659 -18.36 -50.51 12.01
C GLU A 659 -17.19 -50.94 11.13
N ASN A 660 -17.14 -52.24 10.81
CA ASN A 660 -16.19 -52.75 9.83
C ASN A 660 -16.70 -52.44 8.42
N TYR A 661 -15.81 -51.94 7.57
CA TYR A 661 -16.05 -51.82 6.14
C TYR A 661 -15.45 -53.02 5.42
N ASP A 662 -16.27 -53.66 4.59
CA ASP A 662 -15.83 -54.65 3.62
C ASP A 662 -16.41 -54.24 2.26
N PRO A 663 -15.57 -53.92 1.25
CA PRO A 663 -16.04 -53.48 -0.06
C PRO A 663 -16.96 -54.49 -0.77
N LEU A 664 -16.94 -55.77 -0.37
CA LEU A 664 -17.78 -56.82 -0.94
C LEU A 664 -19.15 -56.94 -0.26
N THR A 665 -19.28 -56.53 1.00
CA THR A 665 -20.50 -56.80 1.80
C THR A 665 -21.18 -55.55 2.35
N THR A 666 -20.48 -54.42 2.47
CA THR A 666 -21.07 -53.17 2.95
C THR A 666 -21.97 -52.59 1.85
N LEU A 667 -23.25 -52.40 2.16
CA LEU A 667 -24.24 -51.87 1.21
C LEU A 667 -24.25 -50.34 1.22
N GLU A 668 -24.47 -49.73 0.07
CA GLU A 668 -24.62 -48.26 -0.07
C GLU A 668 -25.74 -47.68 0.83
N SER A 669 -26.78 -48.46 1.14
CA SER A 669 -27.85 -48.05 2.06
C SER A 669 -27.43 -47.90 3.52
N GLN A 670 -26.26 -48.41 3.89
CA GLN A 670 -25.71 -48.27 5.25
C GLN A 670 -25.04 -46.90 5.45
N PHE A 671 -24.68 -46.22 4.37
CA PHE A 671 -24.10 -44.88 4.44
C PHE A 671 -25.17 -43.82 4.66
N GLN A 672 -24.95 -42.97 5.66
CA GLN A 672 -25.68 -41.72 5.81
C GLN A 672 -25.18 -40.73 4.76
N LYS A 673 -26.09 -39.96 4.17
CA LYS A 673 -25.79 -38.98 3.13
C LYS A 673 -25.82 -37.57 3.71
N LEU A 674 -24.80 -36.79 3.40
CA LEU A 674 -24.69 -35.38 3.72
C LEU A 674 -24.42 -34.63 2.41
N GLU A 675 -25.48 -34.13 1.78
CA GLU A 675 -25.38 -33.34 0.55
C GLU A 675 -24.73 -31.98 0.86
N ILE A 676 -23.73 -31.57 0.08
CA ILE A 676 -22.96 -30.34 0.31
C ILE A 676 -23.09 -29.46 -0.93
N PRO A 677 -24.03 -28.50 -0.96
CA PRO A 677 -24.22 -27.63 -2.12
C PRO A 677 -22.98 -26.77 -2.43
N SER A 678 -22.93 -26.17 -3.63
CA SER A 678 -21.88 -25.21 -3.99
C SER A 678 -21.78 -24.09 -2.95
N LEU A 679 -20.55 -23.79 -2.51
CA LEU A 679 -20.22 -22.82 -1.46
C LEU A 679 -20.76 -23.18 -0.08
N TYR A 680 -20.81 -24.46 0.26
CA TYR A 680 -21.11 -24.95 1.60
C TYR A 680 -19.93 -25.74 2.14
N GLU A 681 -19.80 -25.77 3.46
CA GLU A 681 -18.90 -26.66 4.19
C GLU A 681 -19.71 -27.66 5.01
N HIS A 682 -19.12 -28.82 5.29
CA HIS A 682 -19.67 -29.77 6.27
C HIS A 682 -18.92 -29.72 7.59
N GLY A 683 -19.60 -30.15 8.65
CA GLY A 683 -19.01 -30.27 9.98
C GLY A 683 -18.27 -31.59 10.19
N PRO A 684 -17.63 -31.76 11.35
CA PRO A 684 -16.82 -32.93 11.66
C PRO A 684 -17.55 -34.27 11.42
N LEU A 685 -16.86 -35.19 10.76
CA LEU A 685 -17.28 -36.60 10.65
C LEU A 685 -16.55 -37.51 11.64
N TRP A 686 -15.39 -37.08 12.16
CA TRP A 686 -14.63 -37.83 13.16
C TRP A 686 -15.36 -37.90 14.50
N ASP A 687 -14.94 -38.86 15.32
CA ASP A 687 -15.46 -39.00 16.67
C ASP A 687 -14.92 -37.90 17.58
N ILE A 688 -15.80 -37.31 18.39
CA ILE A 688 -15.49 -36.20 19.29
C ILE A 688 -15.77 -36.64 20.72
N ASP A 689 -14.85 -36.36 21.64
CA ASP A 689 -14.99 -36.67 23.06
C ASP A 689 -15.87 -35.67 23.82
N ALA A 690 -16.09 -35.93 25.11
CA ALA A 690 -16.88 -35.05 25.97
C ALA A 690 -16.23 -33.67 26.24
N GLN A 691 -14.96 -33.49 25.90
CA GLN A 691 -14.23 -32.23 25.97
C GLN A 691 -14.15 -31.54 24.60
N LYS A 692 -14.96 -32.00 23.63
CA LYS A 692 -15.00 -31.50 22.25
C LYS A 692 -13.67 -31.66 21.48
N LYS A 693 -12.83 -32.62 21.86
CA LYS A 693 -11.58 -32.93 21.17
C LYS A 693 -11.74 -34.15 20.24
N PRO A 694 -10.93 -34.25 19.18
CA PRO A 694 -10.89 -35.45 18.35
C PRO A 694 -10.49 -36.69 19.17
N VAL A 695 -11.25 -37.77 19.03
CA VAL A 695 -10.89 -39.07 19.61
C VAL A 695 -9.72 -39.65 18.82
N LEU A 696 -8.68 -40.11 19.53
CA LEU A 696 -7.48 -40.68 18.92
C LEU A 696 -7.45 -42.21 19.08
N ARG A 697 -6.90 -42.91 18.08
CA ARG A 697 -6.50 -44.31 18.15
C ARG A 697 -5.25 -44.46 19.01
N GLU A 698 -4.90 -45.70 19.35
CA GLU A 698 -3.68 -46.01 20.13
C GLU A 698 -2.39 -45.55 19.44
N ASP A 699 -2.36 -45.51 18.11
CA ASP A 699 -1.25 -45.01 17.30
C ASP A 699 -1.22 -43.48 17.14
N GLY A 700 -2.19 -42.80 17.73
CA GLY A 700 -2.33 -41.34 17.69
C GLY A 700 -3.20 -40.82 16.55
N THR A 701 -3.58 -41.62 15.54
CA THR A 701 -4.42 -41.16 14.41
C THR A 701 -5.86 -40.82 14.85
N VAL A 702 -6.52 -39.91 14.15
CA VAL A 702 -7.90 -39.48 14.48
C VAL A 702 -8.91 -40.57 14.10
N VAL A 703 -9.85 -40.87 14.99
CA VAL A 703 -10.90 -41.88 14.76
C VAL A 703 -11.99 -41.33 13.86
N TYR A 704 -12.10 -41.91 12.66
CA TYR A 704 -13.17 -41.63 11.70
C TYR A 704 -14.06 -42.86 11.48
N PRO A 705 -15.38 -42.67 11.25
CA PRO A 705 -16.17 -43.66 10.52
C PRO A 705 -15.66 -43.79 9.09
N TRP A 706 -15.90 -44.94 8.49
CA TRP A 706 -15.67 -45.12 7.06
C TRP A 706 -16.53 -44.14 6.28
N HIS A 707 -15.88 -43.33 5.43
CA HIS A 707 -16.53 -42.26 4.69
C HIS A 707 -15.92 -42.06 3.31
N LYS A 708 -16.62 -41.31 2.47
CA LYS A 708 -16.21 -40.95 1.10
C LYS A 708 -16.91 -39.67 0.65
N TRP A 709 -16.30 -38.97 -0.31
CA TRP A 709 -17.06 -38.09 -1.20
C TRP A 709 -17.76 -38.93 -2.27
N GLN A 710 -19.06 -38.71 -2.44
CA GLN A 710 -19.87 -39.32 -3.47
C GLN A 710 -20.48 -38.22 -4.32
N SER A 711 -20.05 -38.11 -5.58
CA SER A 711 -20.76 -37.28 -6.54
C SER A 711 -22.06 -37.99 -6.94
N ASN A 712 -23.13 -37.21 -7.07
CA ASN A 712 -24.44 -37.75 -7.43
C ASN A 712 -24.55 -37.91 -8.94
N THR A 713 -25.60 -38.61 -9.38
CA THR A 713 -26.01 -38.67 -10.79
C THR A 713 -27.29 -37.85 -10.96
N ASP A 714 -27.42 -37.10 -12.04
CA ASP A 714 -28.70 -36.55 -12.49
C ASP A 714 -29.12 -37.19 -13.82
N ASP A 715 -30.36 -36.91 -14.28
CA ASP A 715 -30.87 -37.42 -15.56
C ASP A 715 -30.26 -36.67 -16.77
N SER A 716 -29.26 -35.80 -16.56
CA SER A 716 -28.62 -35.02 -17.62
C SER A 716 -27.63 -35.89 -18.40
N SER A 717 -27.63 -35.72 -19.72
CA SER A 717 -26.58 -36.27 -20.60
C SER A 717 -25.30 -35.42 -20.60
N VAL A 718 -25.33 -34.24 -19.96
CA VAL A 718 -24.19 -33.33 -19.86
C VAL A 718 -23.37 -33.73 -18.65
N LYS A 719 -22.08 -34.00 -18.85
CA LYS A 719 -21.12 -34.23 -17.76
C LYS A 719 -21.13 -33.05 -16.80
N SER A 720 -20.94 -33.32 -15.52
CA SER A 720 -20.77 -32.28 -14.51
C SER A 720 -19.73 -32.72 -13.48
N PHE A 721 -18.99 -31.75 -12.96
CA PHE A 721 -17.95 -31.98 -11.96
C PHE A 721 -18.31 -31.36 -10.61
N ASP A 722 -18.15 -32.15 -9.55
CA ASP A 722 -17.99 -31.61 -8.20
C ASP A 722 -16.54 -31.15 -8.04
N ILE A 723 -16.33 -29.98 -7.41
CA ILE A 723 -15.03 -29.40 -7.09
C ILE A 723 -15.08 -28.95 -5.64
N TRP A 724 -14.15 -29.40 -4.81
CA TRP A 724 -14.12 -29.05 -3.39
C TRP A 724 -12.69 -28.88 -2.87
N MET A 725 -12.57 -28.15 -1.77
CA MET A 725 -11.34 -28.01 -1.00
C MET A 725 -11.42 -28.94 0.21
N ALA A 726 -10.37 -29.71 0.46
CA ALA A 726 -10.17 -30.49 1.68
C ALA A 726 -9.23 -29.71 2.61
N PHE A 727 -9.69 -29.43 3.84
CA PHE A 727 -8.96 -28.72 4.88
C PHE A 727 -8.53 -29.71 5.94
N GLN A 728 -7.25 -30.07 5.94
CA GLN A 728 -6.66 -31.05 6.85
C GLN A 728 -6.02 -30.30 8.03
N PHE A 729 -6.81 -30.07 9.07
CA PHE A 729 -6.36 -29.35 10.26
C PHE A 729 -5.47 -30.21 11.15
N ASN A 730 -4.50 -29.58 11.81
CA ASN A 730 -3.75 -30.21 12.88
C ASN A 730 -4.69 -30.59 14.03
N ALA A 731 -4.85 -31.89 14.29
CA ALA A 731 -5.81 -32.40 15.26
C ALA A 731 -5.55 -31.94 16.70
N HIS A 732 -4.32 -31.54 17.04
CA HIS A 732 -4.02 -30.96 18.35
C HIS A 732 -4.64 -29.57 18.56
N LEU A 733 -4.91 -28.85 17.47
CA LEU A 733 -5.51 -27.52 17.46
C LEU A 733 -7.02 -27.56 17.19
N SER A 734 -7.57 -28.73 16.86
CA SER A 734 -8.96 -28.92 16.42
C SER A 734 -9.95 -29.21 17.54
N ALA A 735 -9.76 -28.61 18.73
CA ALA A 735 -10.81 -28.61 19.74
C ALA A 735 -12.00 -27.79 19.24
N ILE A 736 -13.19 -28.38 19.23
CA ILE A 736 -14.40 -27.71 18.74
C ILE A 736 -14.85 -26.72 19.81
N PRO A 737 -15.07 -25.44 19.46
CA PRO A 737 -15.55 -24.40 20.39
C PRO A 737 -16.89 -24.77 21.07
#